data_AF-A0A7V9TP11-F1
#
_entry.id   AF-A0A7V9TP11-F1
#
_cell.length_a   1.000
_cell.length_b   1.000
_cell.length_c   1.000
_cell.angle_alpha   90.00
_cell.angle_beta   90.00
_cell.angle_gamma   90.00
#
_symmetry.space_group_name_H-M   'P 1'
#
loop_
_entity.id
_entity.type
_entity.pdbx_description
1 polymer ?
#
loop_
_entity_poly.entity_id
_entity_poly.type
_entity_poly.pdbx_seq_one_letter_code
_entity_poly.pdbx_strand_id
1 'polypeptide(L)'
;MLAAISACGDGPSGPPTAVATVKLSGDSATLVPGATLALSASPLDAQGKPLTRTVSWVSSDPSVATVVTGVVTAIAPGKAIISATAVTVTSTAEVTVKEGAIVGPIGSSFSVAGGAVSVTVPPGAIAAPLQLIIDPVALATPVPRLVPGTVFSLSATGTFVLPVSVGLRFDPTKLTPGALEKGLKLYSLTGDKWNRAEVSVVDTLADRVFASVSGPGTFAVFEEAPAIAALNATATQSAIVATRVTIAPSVKVVDVEGFPVPDVAVTFAVTSGGGTINSATLLTDSRGIATANTWTLGTKAGLNTLTATVARASGGPLVFSATGLAGPAKQLLFATAPPTRVQSTVPFSVNPVVQVSDEFGNAVQVAGVVVSANISAGTATLGGTSSRPTDARGLATFNDLVLSGSSGQKALTFTSPNLPPLSAFIAVTGGAGAAAQLLAGNGQTTVAGTAVPIQPAVRITDVAGDPVSGLQVFFNVASGGGTISGDVAVTDINGVARVGSWTLGSIAGPNSLTAVASGLADNGVTFLATGIAGAPASIVLVAGGNQSAPAGRGPSDYVLFRVFDSRGNGVPSVTVNLSVVAGGGTIAGTATSLSTGVVVAPPWTFGRTAGSQRIQATVASNPALTAFAGATATTLRIVTFGDSNTDFGYAGNSSTIRAVSYISANAQRPDPSVPNAFTQLAGKIESFWAAQYSPSIVAVNHGAMGTSSGNSRSTEGSPGARTVVNGVTRFGAEVLGLGFPWNGGEPTNGSFPGPIARVKAFTPTANDFAYVSIGTNDGGQLITSSQTIDNLNWMIDAWQSLGLPTNHFILTTLPPAPGQTELEADRNRAIRNLALNRGVSFIDITAYTSFDDGKTWKNSSMHVGDEIHYSESVREWIAQQVIAIMTALTKPAQ
;
A
#
# COMPACT_ATOMS: atom_id res chain seq x y z
N MET A 1 66.60 172.09 -18.05
CA MET A 1 68.07 172.18 -18.06
C MET A 1 68.59 170.80 -17.64
N LEU A 2 69.11 169.88 -18.47
CA LEU A 2 69.34 169.70 -19.93
C LEU A 2 68.97 168.21 -20.25
N ALA A 3 68.83 167.64 -21.46
CA ALA A 3 68.85 168.01 -22.89
C ALA A 3 67.78 167.09 -23.60
N ALA A 4 67.40 167.07 -24.89
CA ALA A 4 68.07 167.01 -26.21
C ALA A 4 69.02 165.79 -26.39
N ILE A 5 68.99 164.98 -27.47
CA ILE A 5 68.55 165.21 -28.87
C ILE A 5 67.81 163.98 -29.49
N SER A 6 66.93 164.28 -30.48
CA SER A 6 66.28 163.44 -31.53
C SER A 6 67.07 162.23 -32.08
N ALA A 7 66.48 161.20 -32.74
CA ALA A 7 65.11 160.69 -32.97
C ALA A 7 65.27 159.27 -33.66
N CYS A 8 64.44 158.64 -34.52
CA CYS A 8 63.18 158.95 -35.23
C CYS A 8 62.57 157.64 -35.83
N GLY A 9 61.30 157.65 -36.30
CA GLY A 9 60.77 156.70 -37.30
C GLY A 9 59.48 155.94 -36.92
N ASP A 10 58.37 156.25 -37.61
CA ASP A 10 57.10 155.48 -37.58
C ASP A 10 57.04 154.42 -38.70
N GLY A 11 56.29 153.34 -38.46
CA GLY A 11 55.97 152.31 -39.46
C GLY A 11 54.74 151.46 -39.04
N PRO A 12 53.89 151.02 -39.97
CA PRO A 12 52.59 150.43 -39.63
C PRO A 12 52.67 149.00 -39.08
N SER A 13 51.80 148.69 -38.12
CA SER A 13 51.69 147.36 -37.50
C SER A 13 51.00 146.34 -38.42
N GLY A 14 51.68 145.23 -38.72
CA GLY A 14 51.09 144.06 -39.39
C GLY A 14 50.11 143.28 -38.49
N PRO A 15 49.28 142.37 -39.06
CA PRO A 15 48.33 141.56 -38.32
C PRO A 15 49.03 140.56 -37.36
N PRO A 16 48.40 140.20 -36.22
CA PRO A 16 49.00 139.31 -35.24
C PRO A 16 49.12 137.87 -35.75
N THR A 17 50.23 137.18 -35.39
CA THR A 17 50.51 135.80 -35.78
C THR A 17 49.36 134.85 -35.44
N ALA A 18 48.93 134.06 -36.44
CA ALA A 18 47.88 133.07 -36.32
C ALA A 18 48.34 131.84 -35.49
N VAL A 19 47.39 131.20 -34.81
CA VAL A 19 47.59 129.90 -34.16
C VAL A 19 47.51 128.81 -35.24
N ALA A 20 48.46 127.88 -35.24
CA ALA A 20 48.46 126.72 -36.14
C ALA A 20 48.12 125.41 -35.42
N THR A 21 48.53 125.25 -34.16
CA THR A 21 48.22 124.06 -33.33
C THR A 21 47.96 124.45 -31.87
N VAL A 22 47.28 123.57 -31.13
CA VAL A 22 47.19 123.64 -29.66
C VAL A 22 47.71 122.32 -29.11
N LYS A 23 48.76 122.38 -28.29
CA LYS A 23 49.31 121.19 -27.63
C LYS A 23 48.75 121.06 -26.21
N LEU A 24 48.17 119.90 -25.89
CA LEU A 24 47.74 119.54 -24.54
C LEU A 24 48.89 118.90 -23.73
N SER A 25 48.74 118.87 -22.41
CA SER A 25 49.65 118.18 -21.48
C SER A 25 49.45 116.67 -21.39
N GLY A 26 48.38 116.14 -21.99
CA GLY A 26 48.08 114.71 -22.07
C GLY A 26 46.79 114.46 -22.85
N ASP A 27 46.73 113.34 -23.57
CA ASP A 27 45.68 113.07 -24.56
C ASP A 27 44.56 112.15 -24.03
N SER A 28 44.76 111.51 -22.87
CA SER A 28 43.71 110.79 -22.15
C SER A 28 44.02 110.63 -20.65
N ALA A 29 42.99 110.32 -19.87
CA ALA A 29 43.12 109.98 -18.45
C ALA A 29 41.98 109.05 -17.97
N THR A 30 42.26 108.28 -16.91
CA THR A 30 41.23 107.57 -16.13
C THR A 30 41.10 108.22 -14.75
N LEU A 31 39.86 108.52 -14.35
CA LEU A 31 39.51 109.16 -13.07
C LEU A 31 38.36 108.40 -12.37
N VAL A 32 38.08 108.74 -11.12
CA VAL A 32 36.87 108.35 -10.38
C VAL A 32 36.09 109.60 -9.92
N PRO A 33 34.80 109.52 -9.57
CA PRO A 33 34.02 110.65 -9.06
C PRO A 33 34.74 111.45 -7.97
N GLY A 34 34.75 112.77 -8.12
CA GLY A 34 35.48 113.72 -7.25
C GLY A 34 36.96 113.91 -7.58
N ALA A 35 37.55 113.10 -8.47
CA ALA A 35 38.95 113.25 -8.86
C ALA A 35 39.18 114.39 -9.86
N THR A 36 40.32 115.08 -9.73
CA THR A 36 40.69 116.22 -10.56
C THR A 36 41.97 115.98 -11.34
N LEU A 37 42.06 116.60 -12.52
CA LEU A 37 43.22 116.56 -13.40
C LEU A 37 43.49 117.97 -13.95
N ALA A 38 44.68 118.50 -13.71
CA ALA A 38 45.12 119.74 -14.34
C ALA A 38 45.65 119.46 -15.75
N LEU A 39 44.91 119.86 -16.78
CA LEU A 39 45.39 119.93 -18.16
C LEU A 39 45.90 121.35 -18.45
N SER A 40 47.03 121.45 -19.15
CA SER A 40 47.49 122.72 -19.74
C SER A 40 47.43 122.64 -21.27
N ALA A 41 47.22 123.81 -21.89
CA ALA A 41 47.12 123.96 -23.33
C ALA A 41 48.05 125.07 -23.80
N SER A 42 48.92 124.76 -24.77
CA SER A 42 49.88 125.70 -25.36
C SER A 42 49.51 125.96 -26.82
N PRO A 43 48.98 127.14 -27.17
CA PRO A 43 48.78 127.55 -28.56
C PRO A 43 50.12 127.84 -29.21
N LEU A 44 50.37 127.28 -30.40
CA LEU A 44 51.63 127.44 -31.13
C LEU A 44 51.39 128.08 -32.51
N ASP A 45 52.39 128.81 -33.01
CA ASP A 45 52.43 129.26 -34.42
C ASP A 45 52.82 128.12 -35.38
N ALA A 46 52.87 128.44 -36.69
CA ALA A 46 53.23 127.48 -37.74
C ALA A 46 54.69 126.99 -37.67
N GLN A 47 55.52 127.59 -36.81
CA GLN A 47 56.90 127.22 -36.55
C GLN A 47 57.04 126.47 -35.19
N GLY A 48 55.92 126.19 -34.52
CA GLY A 48 55.89 125.48 -33.23
C GLY A 48 56.25 126.34 -32.01
N LYS A 49 56.38 127.66 -32.17
CA LYS A 49 56.72 128.58 -31.07
C LYS A 49 55.44 128.97 -30.29
N PRO A 50 55.47 129.01 -28.95
CA PRO A 50 54.30 129.34 -28.15
C PRO A 50 53.79 130.77 -28.36
N LEU A 51 52.47 130.90 -28.45
CA LEU A 51 51.72 132.15 -28.59
C LEU A 51 50.86 132.39 -27.35
N THR A 52 50.99 133.57 -26.74
CA THR A 52 50.08 134.01 -25.68
C THR A 52 48.69 134.28 -26.27
N ARG A 53 47.76 133.34 -26.09
CA ARG A 53 46.35 133.44 -26.50
C ARG A 53 45.47 132.87 -25.40
N THR A 54 44.27 133.43 -25.23
CA THR A 54 43.24 132.87 -24.35
C THR A 54 42.82 131.50 -24.88
N VAL A 55 42.74 130.51 -24.00
CA VAL A 55 42.22 129.17 -24.30
C VAL A 55 40.86 129.01 -23.65
N SER A 56 39.82 128.72 -24.44
CA SER A 56 38.54 128.26 -23.93
C SER A 56 38.56 126.74 -23.74
N TRP A 57 37.92 126.28 -22.67
CA TRP A 57 37.83 124.87 -22.32
C TRP A 57 36.36 124.43 -22.29
N VAL A 58 36.07 123.28 -22.89
CA VAL A 58 34.72 122.70 -22.99
C VAL A 58 34.79 121.20 -22.73
N SER A 59 33.81 120.64 -22.01
CA SER A 59 33.61 119.20 -21.92
C SER A 59 32.46 118.77 -22.84
N SER A 60 32.60 117.65 -23.55
CA SER A 60 31.51 117.07 -24.33
C SER A 60 30.36 116.55 -23.46
N ASP A 61 30.63 116.21 -22.20
CA ASP A 61 29.64 115.78 -21.22
C ASP A 61 29.99 116.33 -19.82
N PRO A 62 29.43 117.50 -19.45
CA PRO A 62 29.57 118.07 -18.12
C PRO A 62 28.95 117.26 -16.97
N SER A 63 28.15 116.22 -17.25
CA SER A 63 27.62 115.32 -16.22
C SER A 63 28.59 114.20 -15.85
N VAL A 64 29.46 113.80 -16.80
CA VAL A 64 30.58 112.88 -16.57
C VAL A 64 31.78 113.63 -16.00
N ALA A 65 32.20 114.73 -16.63
CA ALA A 65 33.32 115.55 -16.16
C ALA A 65 33.18 117.03 -16.58
N THR A 66 33.40 117.95 -15.64
CA THR A 66 33.50 119.40 -15.94
C THR A 66 34.94 119.81 -16.20
N VAL A 67 35.15 120.94 -16.86
CA VAL A 67 36.48 121.58 -16.98
C VAL A 67 36.39 123.08 -16.76
N VAL A 68 37.27 123.62 -15.91
CA VAL A 68 37.35 125.06 -15.61
C VAL A 68 38.83 125.47 -15.64
N THR A 69 39.19 126.40 -16.53
CA THR A 69 40.57 126.91 -16.68
C THR A 69 41.64 125.79 -16.82
N GLY A 70 41.29 124.69 -17.49
CA GLY A 70 42.15 123.51 -17.67
C GLY A 70 42.08 122.47 -16.55
N VAL A 71 41.53 122.80 -15.38
CA VAL A 71 41.27 121.81 -14.31
C VAL A 71 39.99 121.05 -14.66
N VAL A 72 40.14 119.75 -14.94
CA VAL A 72 39.04 118.81 -15.12
C VAL A 72 38.62 118.25 -13.75
N THR A 73 37.33 118.08 -13.52
CA THR A 73 36.76 117.43 -12.33
C THR A 73 35.78 116.35 -12.77
N ALA A 74 36.05 115.10 -12.39
CA ALA A 74 35.17 113.95 -12.64
C ALA A 74 33.97 113.96 -11.69
N ILE A 75 32.78 113.63 -12.21
CA ILE A 75 31.50 113.74 -11.50
C ILE A 75 30.78 112.39 -11.45
N ALA A 76 30.65 111.69 -12.58
CA ALA A 76 29.96 110.40 -12.67
C ALA A 76 30.66 109.46 -13.67
N PRO A 77 30.57 108.12 -13.52
CA PRO A 77 31.15 107.17 -14.46
C PRO A 77 30.66 107.36 -15.90
N GLY A 78 31.59 107.30 -16.86
CA GLY A 78 31.30 107.56 -18.29
C GLY A 78 32.55 107.99 -19.06
N LYS A 79 32.35 108.61 -20.24
CA LYS A 79 33.42 109.22 -21.03
C LYS A 79 33.08 110.65 -21.43
N ALA A 80 34.02 111.57 -21.25
CA ALA A 80 33.94 112.95 -21.70
C ALA A 80 35.19 113.34 -22.50
N ILE A 81 35.01 114.05 -23.61
CA ILE A 81 36.10 114.64 -24.38
C ILE A 81 36.28 116.09 -23.92
N ILE A 82 37.46 116.39 -23.39
CA ILE A 82 37.84 117.72 -22.92
C ILE A 82 38.55 118.45 -24.06
N SER A 83 37.92 119.50 -24.56
CA SER A 83 38.38 120.30 -25.70
C SER A 83 39.00 121.62 -25.22
N ALA A 84 40.19 121.93 -25.72
CA ALA A 84 40.90 123.19 -25.51
C ALA A 84 41.03 123.92 -26.84
N THR A 85 40.41 125.10 -26.95
CA THR A 85 40.37 125.89 -28.19
C THR A 85 41.09 127.23 -28.02
N ALA A 86 41.99 127.55 -28.95
CA ALA A 86 42.66 128.84 -29.04
C ALA A 86 42.36 129.49 -30.40
N VAL A 87 41.65 130.63 -30.38
CA VAL A 87 41.08 131.27 -31.57
C VAL A 87 40.12 130.30 -32.29
N THR A 88 40.56 129.59 -33.34
CA THR A 88 39.79 128.60 -34.10
C THR A 88 40.40 127.20 -34.09
N VAL A 89 41.55 127.02 -33.43
CA VAL A 89 42.28 125.74 -33.39
C VAL A 89 41.97 125.02 -32.09
N THR A 90 41.51 123.77 -32.18
CA THR A 90 41.11 122.94 -31.03
C THR A 90 42.00 121.71 -30.91
N SER A 91 42.26 121.29 -29.68
CA SER A 91 42.86 120.00 -29.32
C SER A 91 42.04 119.33 -28.21
N THR A 92 42.11 118.01 -28.09
CA THR A 92 41.15 117.21 -27.30
C THR A 92 41.82 116.09 -26.50
N ALA A 93 41.38 115.88 -25.26
CA ALA A 93 41.76 114.73 -24.44
C ALA A 93 40.54 113.89 -24.02
N GLU A 94 40.65 112.57 -24.01
CA GLU A 94 39.58 111.68 -23.53
C GLU A 94 39.71 111.40 -22.02
N VAL A 95 38.70 111.79 -21.24
CA VAL A 95 38.61 111.50 -19.81
C VAL A 95 37.57 110.40 -19.61
N THR A 96 38.03 109.21 -19.24
CA THR A 96 37.18 108.10 -18.80
C THR A 96 37.03 108.17 -17.27
N VAL A 97 35.79 108.27 -16.79
CA VAL A 97 35.48 108.18 -15.36
C VAL A 97 34.97 106.77 -15.06
N LYS A 98 35.54 106.11 -14.05
CA LYS A 98 35.16 104.76 -13.60
C LYS A 98 34.41 104.77 -12.28
N GLU A 99 33.69 103.69 -12.02
CA GLU A 99 33.15 103.35 -10.70
C GLU A 99 34.29 103.28 -9.66
N GLY A 100 34.13 104.01 -8.55
CA GLY A 100 35.22 104.18 -7.58
C GLY A 100 35.06 105.40 -6.69
N ALA A 101 36.10 105.69 -5.89
CA ALA A 101 36.17 106.84 -5.00
C ALA A 101 37.61 107.28 -4.74
N ILE A 102 37.83 108.57 -4.43
CA ILE A 102 39.05 109.01 -3.75
C ILE A 102 38.92 108.68 -2.27
N VAL A 103 39.97 108.07 -1.70
CA VAL A 103 40.07 107.80 -0.26
C VAL A 103 41.40 108.32 0.27
N GLY A 104 41.36 109.00 1.42
CA GLY A 104 42.53 109.52 2.13
C GLY A 104 42.67 108.95 3.55
N PRO A 105 43.66 109.43 4.33
CA PRO A 105 44.06 108.82 5.61
C PRO A 105 43.00 108.80 6.71
N ILE A 106 41.95 109.62 6.61
CA ILE A 106 40.80 109.64 7.53
C ILE A 106 39.93 108.38 7.35
N GLY A 107 40.05 107.66 6.23
CA GLY A 107 39.17 106.54 5.88
C GLY A 107 37.84 106.99 5.29
N SER A 108 37.08 106.04 4.75
CA SER A 108 35.73 106.26 4.20
C SER A 108 35.02 104.94 3.92
N SER A 109 33.70 104.94 3.94
CA SER A 109 32.87 103.85 3.39
C SER A 109 32.14 104.33 2.14
N PHE A 110 32.15 103.53 1.08
CA PHE A 110 31.42 103.81 -0.16
C PHE A 110 30.81 102.54 -0.76
N SER A 111 29.92 102.70 -1.74
CA SER A 111 29.32 101.58 -2.48
C SER A 111 29.06 101.99 -3.92
N VAL A 112 29.36 101.08 -4.85
CA VAL A 112 29.46 101.33 -6.30
C VAL A 112 28.89 100.14 -7.09
N ALA A 113 28.81 100.25 -8.42
CA ALA A 113 28.23 99.24 -9.29
C ALA A 113 26.80 98.84 -8.86
N GLY A 114 25.92 99.84 -8.70
CA GLY A 114 24.55 99.64 -8.21
C GLY A 114 24.45 99.15 -6.76
N GLY A 115 25.53 99.26 -5.98
CA GLY A 115 25.62 98.73 -4.62
C GLY A 115 25.98 97.24 -4.54
N ALA A 116 26.37 96.60 -5.65
CA ALA A 116 26.89 95.24 -5.65
C ALA A 116 28.19 95.12 -4.86
N VAL A 117 29.04 96.15 -4.88
CA VAL A 117 30.29 96.23 -4.11
C VAL A 117 30.17 97.36 -3.08
N SER A 118 30.52 97.04 -1.83
CA SER A 118 30.67 98.00 -0.73
C SER A 118 32.09 97.91 -0.17
N VAL A 119 32.79 99.05 -0.05
CA VAL A 119 34.17 99.10 0.45
C VAL A 119 34.23 100.03 1.66
N THR A 120 34.79 99.53 2.77
CA THR A 120 35.04 100.29 3.99
C THR A 120 36.54 100.34 4.25
N VAL A 121 37.13 101.52 4.06
CA VAL A 121 38.53 101.81 4.35
C VAL A 121 38.61 102.44 5.75
N PRO A 122 39.19 101.76 6.76
CA PRO A 122 39.30 102.34 8.10
C PRO A 122 40.35 103.46 8.14
N PRO A 123 40.29 104.37 9.14
CA PRO A 123 41.30 105.40 9.33
C PRO A 123 42.72 104.81 9.40
N GLY A 124 43.69 105.46 8.76
CA GLY A 124 45.08 105.00 8.72
C GLY A 124 45.39 103.86 7.75
N ALA A 125 44.39 103.23 7.09
CA ALA A 125 44.64 102.17 6.11
C ALA A 125 45.29 102.66 4.81
N ILE A 126 45.29 103.97 4.55
CA ILE A 126 45.85 104.62 3.37
C ILE A 126 46.72 105.80 3.83
N ALA A 127 47.96 105.89 3.34
CA ALA A 127 48.93 106.90 3.81
C ALA A 127 48.76 108.30 3.19
N ALA A 128 48.21 108.38 1.97
CA ALA A 128 47.95 109.63 1.24
C ALA A 128 46.75 109.45 0.30
N PRO A 129 46.01 110.51 -0.07
CA PRO A 129 44.85 110.41 -0.96
C PRO A 129 45.16 109.68 -2.27
N LEU A 130 44.40 108.62 -2.56
CA LEU A 130 44.53 107.80 -3.76
C LEU A 130 43.16 107.48 -4.37
N GLN A 131 43.13 107.06 -5.63
CA GLN A 131 41.91 106.61 -6.31
C GLN A 131 41.76 105.10 -6.14
N LEU A 132 40.59 104.65 -5.69
CA LEU A 132 40.15 103.26 -5.73
C LEU A 132 39.17 103.09 -6.89
N ILE A 133 39.47 102.17 -7.79
CA ILE A 133 38.66 101.84 -8.99
C ILE A 133 38.10 100.43 -8.83
N ILE A 134 36.80 100.28 -9.06
CA ILE A 134 36.10 99.00 -9.11
C ILE A 134 35.69 98.69 -10.55
N ASP A 135 36.05 97.51 -11.06
CA ASP A 135 35.57 97.01 -12.36
C ASP A 135 34.89 95.64 -12.19
N PRO A 136 33.76 95.35 -12.86
CA PRO A 136 33.25 93.99 -12.96
C PRO A 136 34.16 93.14 -13.88
N VAL A 137 34.46 91.90 -13.47
CA VAL A 137 35.40 91.04 -14.21
C VAL A 137 34.67 89.84 -14.83
N ALA A 138 34.64 89.80 -16.16
CA ALA A 138 34.19 88.62 -16.90
C ALA A 138 35.28 87.53 -16.89
N LEU A 139 34.91 86.32 -16.50
CA LEU A 139 35.81 85.16 -16.52
C LEU A 139 35.66 84.38 -17.83
N ALA A 140 36.79 83.95 -18.40
CA ALA A 140 36.81 83.25 -19.69
C ALA A 140 36.25 81.81 -19.63
N THR A 141 36.16 81.22 -18.44
CA THR A 141 35.62 79.87 -18.19
C THR A 141 34.71 79.88 -16.95
N PRO A 142 33.67 79.03 -16.89
CA PRO A 142 32.88 78.83 -15.68
C PRO A 142 33.75 78.23 -14.56
N VAL A 143 33.83 78.90 -13.42
CA VAL A 143 34.53 78.41 -12.23
C VAL A 143 33.54 77.65 -11.34
N PRO A 144 33.81 76.39 -10.93
CA PRO A 144 32.94 75.66 -10.00
C PRO A 144 32.78 76.40 -8.66
N ARG A 145 31.61 76.25 -8.01
CA ARG A 145 31.25 76.87 -6.71
C ARG A 145 31.17 78.40 -6.69
N LEU A 146 31.59 79.10 -7.74
CA LEU A 146 31.48 80.56 -7.86
C LEU A 146 30.02 81.00 -7.94
N VAL A 147 29.59 81.92 -7.07
CA VAL A 147 28.25 82.52 -7.13
C VAL A 147 28.17 83.51 -8.29
N PRO A 148 27.32 83.30 -9.32
CA PRO A 148 27.37 84.09 -10.55
C PRO A 148 27.02 85.56 -10.36
N GLY A 149 27.86 86.44 -10.94
CA GLY A 149 27.70 87.90 -10.86
C GLY A 149 28.43 88.57 -9.70
N THR A 150 29.20 87.83 -8.88
CA THR A 150 29.92 88.38 -7.72
C THR A 150 31.38 88.78 -8.01
N VAL A 151 31.85 88.70 -9.26
CA VAL A 151 33.26 88.87 -9.62
C VAL A 151 33.61 90.33 -9.93
N PHE A 152 34.41 90.96 -9.06
CA PHE A 152 34.85 92.36 -9.21
C PHE A 152 36.34 92.51 -8.89
N SER A 153 37.03 93.41 -9.59
CA SER A 153 38.36 93.85 -9.21
C SER A 153 38.30 95.13 -8.39
N LEU A 154 39.22 95.24 -7.43
CA LEU A 154 39.59 96.46 -6.71
C LEU A 154 41.02 96.80 -7.12
N SER A 155 41.18 97.93 -7.80
CA SER A 155 42.50 98.49 -8.15
C SER A 155 42.69 99.84 -7.46
N ALA A 156 43.96 100.20 -7.21
CA ALA A 156 44.32 101.39 -6.45
C ALA A 156 45.55 102.08 -7.05
N THR A 157 45.60 103.41 -7.01
CA THR A 157 46.78 104.19 -7.44
C THR A 157 47.89 104.24 -6.37
N GLY A 158 47.91 103.30 -5.44
CA GLY A 158 48.82 103.24 -4.29
C GLY A 158 48.58 101.98 -3.45
N THR A 159 49.33 101.81 -2.36
CA THR A 159 49.27 100.63 -1.48
C THR A 159 48.40 100.85 -0.23
N PHE A 160 47.93 99.76 0.37
CA PHE A 160 47.24 99.79 1.66
C PHE A 160 48.23 99.51 2.80
N VAL A 161 48.04 100.17 3.94
CA VAL A 161 48.85 100.05 5.15
C VAL A 161 48.18 99.14 6.18
N LEU A 162 46.84 99.11 6.19
CA LEU A 162 46.01 98.20 6.98
C LEU A 162 44.96 97.56 6.04
N PRO A 163 44.42 96.37 6.37
CA PRO A 163 43.36 95.76 5.56
C PRO A 163 42.11 96.64 5.44
N VAL A 164 41.51 96.66 4.25
CA VAL A 164 40.23 97.31 3.98
C VAL A 164 39.13 96.24 3.93
N SER A 165 37.90 96.57 4.33
CA SER A 165 36.79 95.60 4.23
C SER A 165 36.10 95.73 2.88
N VAL A 166 36.00 94.62 2.15
CA VAL A 166 35.25 94.48 0.91
C VAL A 166 34.04 93.60 1.17
N GLY A 167 32.86 94.14 0.88
CA GLY A 167 31.58 93.42 0.89
C GLY A 167 31.06 93.24 -0.53
N LEU A 168 30.77 92.00 -0.91
CA LEU A 168 30.18 91.63 -2.18
C LEU A 168 28.74 91.17 -1.94
N ARG A 169 27.78 91.73 -2.68
CA ARG A 169 26.40 91.24 -2.67
C ARG A 169 26.27 89.99 -3.54
N PHE A 170 25.64 88.95 -3.01
CA PHE A 170 25.25 87.75 -3.75
C PHE A 170 23.76 87.78 -4.09
N ASP A 171 23.30 86.78 -4.86
CA ASP A 171 21.89 86.58 -5.19
C ASP A 171 21.48 85.19 -4.71
N PRO A 172 20.62 85.08 -3.66
CA PRO A 172 20.18 83.78 -3.14
C PRO A 172 19.55 82.87 -4.19
N THR A 173 18.93 83.42 -5.24
CA THR A 173 18.31 82.64 -6.32
C THR A 173 19.31 82.00 -7.28
N LYS A 174 20.58 82.44 -7.24
CA LYS A 174 21.68 81.89 -8.05
C LYS A 174 22.55 80.88 -7.31
N LEU A 175 22.19 80.53 -6.06
CA LEU A 175 22.86 79.49 -5.30
C LEU A 175 22.42 78.09 -5.75
N THR A 176 23.34 77.11 -5.71
CA THR A 176 23.06 75.70 -5.98
C THR A 176 21.97 75.18 -5.03
N PRO A 177 20.92 74.50 -5.51
CA PRO A 177 19.86 73.97 -4.65
C PRO A 177 20.38 73.03 -3.54
N GLY A 178 20.42 73.56 -2.32
CA GLY A 178 20.96 72.92 -1.11
C GLY A 178 22.19 73.59 -0.49
N ALA A 179 22.75 74.64 -1.11
CA ALA A 179 23.82 75.44 -0.52
C ALA A 179 23.31 76.24 0.69
N LEU A 180 24.15 76.38 1.73
CA LEU A 180 23.85 77.18 2.93
C LEU A 180 24.41 78.59 2.75
N GLU A 181 23.55 79.62 2.83
CA GLU A 181 23.96 81.03 2.72
C GLU A 181 25.03 81.41 3.75
N LYS A 182 24.84 81.02 5.02
CA LYS A 182 25.86 81.20 6.09
C LYS A 182 27.20 80.49 5.79
N GLY A 183 27.16 79.50 4.90
CA GLY A 183 28.33 78.78 4.40
C GLY A 183 29.18 79.60 3.43
N LEU A 184 28.64 80.61 2.76
CA LEU A 184 29.37 81.38 1.73
C LEU A 184 30.65 82.06 2.25
N LYS A 185 31.67 82.16 1.41
CA LYS A 185 32.97 82.81 1.71
C LYS A 185 33.44 83.67 0.54
N LEU A 186 34.23 84.70 0.84
CA LEU A 186 34.85 85.57 -0.15
C LEU A 186 36.25 85.05 -0.48
N TYR A 187 36.58 84.96 -1.75
CA TYR A 187 37.88 84.53 -2.26
C TYR A 187 38.55 85.66 -3.07
N SER A 188 39.87 85.71 -3.05
CA SER A 188 40.72 86.57 -3.88
C SER A 188 41.47 85.75 -4.94
N LEU A 189 41.61 86.31 -6.14
CA LEU A 189 42.34 85.69 -7.25
C LEU A 189 43.82 86.07 -7.19
N THR A 190 44.72 85.09 -7.30
CA THR A 190 46.18 85.31 -7.32
C THR A 190 46.80 84.38 -8.37
N GLY A 191 47.28 84.96 -9.47
CA GLY A 191 47.44 84.18 -10.71
C GLY A 191 46.08 83.59 -11.13
N ASP A 192 46.06 82.34 -11.55
CA ASP A 192 44.82 81.62 -11.90
C ASP A 192 44.13 80.97 -10.69
N LYS A 193 44.66 81.14 -9.47
CA LYS A 193 44.15 80.47 -8.26
C LYS A 193 43.32 81.40 -7.38
N TRP A 194 42.09 80.97 -7.09
CA TRP A 194 41.26 81.54 -6.03
C TRP A 194 41.75 81.07 -4.64
N ASN A 195 41.98 82.02 -3.73
CA ASN A 195 42.40 81.80 -2.36
C ASN A 195 41.34 82.39 -1.40
N ARG A 196 40.92 81.66 -0.38
CA ARG A 196 39.87 82.10 0.57
C ARG A 196 40.39 83.26 1.43
N ALA A 197 39.58 84.29 1.63
CA ALA A 197 39.89 85.34 2.60
C ALA A 197 39.71 84.80 4.03
N GLU A 198 40.74 84.94 4.87
CA GLU A 198 40.86 84.27 6.19
C GLU A 198 39.64 84.49 7.10
N VAL A 199 39.14 85.72 7.13
CA VAL A 199 37.93 86.10 7.86
C VAL A 199 36.89 86.62 6.87
N SER A 200 35.89 85.77 6.57
CA SER A 200 34.69 86.12 5.81
C SER A 200 33.46 86.07 6.73
N VAL A 201 32.65 87.13 6.72
CA VAL A 201 31.39 87.27 7.47
C VAL A 201 30.23 87.34 6.49
N VAL A 202 29.22 86.50 6.66
CA VAL A 202 27.99 86.54 5.86
C VAL A 202 26.91 87.30 6.62
N ASP A 203 26.32 88.30 5.96
CA ASP A 203 25.06 88.93 6.35
C ASP A 203 23.96 88.42 5.41
N THR A 204 23.13 87.51 5.93
CA THR A 204 21.98 86.91 5.20
C THR A 204 20.72 87.78 5.24
N LEU A 205 20.77 88.98 5.82
CA LEU A 205 19.70 89.99 5.74
C LEU A 205 20.02 91.06 4.68
N ALA A 206 21.31 91.27 4.39
CA ALA A 206 21.79 92.20 3.36
C ALA A 206 22.21 91.54 2.04
N ASP A 207 22.09 90.21 1.94
CA ASP A 207 22.64 89.33 0.88
C ASP A 207 24.15 89.55 0.64
N ARG A 208 24.97 89.71 1.68
CA ARG A 208 26.39 90.11 1.54
C ARG A 208 27.36 89.14 2.19
N VAL A 209 28.53 89.00 1.56
CA VAL A 209 29.72 88.43 2.18
C VAL A 209 30.79 89.51 2.26
N PHE A 210 31.21 89.82 3.49
CA PHE A 210 32.28 90.77 3.80
C PHE A 210 33.57 90.02 4.14
N ALA A 211 34.72 90.55 3.73
CA ALA A 211 36.01 90.11 4.22
C ALA A 211 37.01 91.27 4.32
N SER A 212 38.05 91.11 5.14
CA SER A 212 39.19 92.02 5.19
C SER A 212 40.22 91.63 4.12
N VAL A 213 40.67 92.61 3.31
CA VAL A 213 41.62 92.38 2.22
C VAL A 213 42.82 93.32 2.35
N SER A 214 44.03 92.78 2.24
CA SER A 214 45.28 93.49 2.52
C SER A 214 45.85 94.28 1.33
N GLY A 215 45.18 94.27 0.18
CA GLY A 215 45.64 94.93 -1.03
C GLY A 215 44.66 94.84 -2.20
N PRO A 216 44.97 95.50 -3.34
CA PRO A 216 44.27 95.33 -4.61
C PRO A 216 44.21 93.87 -5.11
N GLY A 217 43.19 93.54 -5.90
CA GLY A 217 42.99 92.19 -6.45
C GLY A 217 41.61 92.00 -7.07
N THR A 218 41.34 90.80 -7.59
CA THR A 218 39.99 90.38 -8.04
C THR A 218 39.36 89.50 -6.98
N PHE A 219 38.10 89.75 -6.65
CA PHE A 219 37.37 89.12 -5.55
C PHE A 219 36.03 88.55 -6.03
N ALA A 220 35.57 87.47 -5.41
CA ALA A 220 34.27 86.85 -5.69
C ALA A 220 33.76 86.02 -4.50
N VAL A 221 32.48 85.63 -4.53
CA VAL A 221 31.83 84.79 -3.50
C VAL A 221 31.71 83.34 -3.97
N PHE A 222 32.00 82.39 -3.08
CA PHE A 222 31.93 80.96 -3.36
C PHE A 222 31.05 80.20 -2.35
N GLU A 223 30.41 79.15 -2.82
CA GLU A 223 29.71 78.12 -2.03
C GLU A 223 30.71 77.16 -1.38
N GLU A 224 30.43 76.65 -0.18
CA GLU A 224 31.20 75.57 0.46
C GLU A 224 30.52 74.21 0.23
N ALA A 225 31.30 73.20 -0.18
CA ALA A 225 30.79 71.87 -0.53
C ALA A 225 31.17 70.83 0.55
N PRO A 226 30.20 70.15 1.20
CA PRO A 226 30.49 69.24 2.28
C PRO A 226 31.06 67.90 1.79
N ALA A 227 32.07 67.39 2.50
CA ALA A 227 32.52 66.00 2.48
C ALA A 227 32.16 65.33 3.81
N ILE A 228 31.80 64.04 3.78
CA ILE A 228 31.42 63.26 4.97
C ILE A 228 32.43 62.14 5.22
N ALA A 229 32.87 62.00 6.48
CA ALA A 229 33.75 60.93 6.94
C ALA A 229 33.22 60.32 8.25
N ALA A 230 33.50 59.05 8.50
CA ALA A 230 33.11 58.40 9.75
C ALA A 230 34.12 58.67 10.87
N LEU A 231 33.64 58.82 12.11
CA LEU A 231 34.47 58.90 13.31
C LEU A 231 34.45 57.58 14.10
N ASN A 232 33.25 57.07 14.42
CA ASN A 232 33.06 55.85 15.20
C ASN A 232 32.68 54.62 14.33
N ALA A 233 33.43 54.35 13.25
CA ALA A 233 33.15 53.24 12.32
C ALA A 233 34.02 51.98 12.57
N THR A 234 34.13 51.53 13.82
CA THR A 234 34.74 50.23 14.12
C THR A 234 33.79 49.10 13.75
N ALA A 235 34.06 48.42 12.63
CA ALA A 235 33.24 47.35 12.06
C ALA A 235 33.16 46.05 12.89
N THR A 236 33.56 46.11 14.17
CA THR A 236 33.77 44.99 15.10
C THR A 236 32.94 45.09 16.38
N GLN A 237 32.15 46.16 16.57
CA GLN A 237 31.30 46.28 17.75
C GLN A 237 30.19 45.23 17.79
N SER A 238 29.86 44.77 19.00
CA SER A 238 28.78 43.81 19.24
C SER A 238 27.99 44.20 20.48
N ALA A 239 26.74 43.77 20.53
CA ALA A 239 25.84 43.92 21.66
C ALA A 239 24.85 42.76 21.66
N ILE A 240 24.16 42.52 22.78
CA ILE A 240 23.07 41.53 22.81
C ILE A 240 21.90 42.05 21.95
N VAL A 241 21.20 41.15 21.26
CA VAL A 241 19.97 41.47 20.52
C VAL A 241 18.98 42.28 21.38
N ALA A 242 18.23 43.20 20.75
CA ALA A 242 17.35 44.16 21.42
C ALA A 242 18.02 45.12 22.44
N THR A 243 19.35 45.13 22.56
CA THR A 243 20.10 46.09 23.40
C THR A 243 20.85 47.14 22.56
N ARG A 244 21.26 48.24 23.21
CA ARG A 244 22.04 49.30 22.55
C ARG A 244 23.51 48.91 22.35
N VAL A 245 24.10 49.32 21.24
CA VAL A 245 25.56 49.28 21.06
C VAL A 245 26.24 50.24 22.03
N THR A 246 27.44 49.88 22.48
CA THR A 246 28.21 50.66 23.45
C THR A 246 28.71 52.00 22.88
N ILE A 247 28.98 52.05 21.58
CA ILE A 247 29.50 53.25 20.89
C ILE A 247 28.49 53.69 19.83
N ALA A 248 27.86 54.84 20.04
CA ALA A 248 26.93 55.40 19.07
C ALA A 248 27.66 55.77 17.76
N PRO A 249 27.15 55.33 16.59
CA PRO A 249 27.67 55.73 15.28
C PRO A 249 27.72 57.25 15.11
N SER A 250 28.83 57.75 14.57
CA SER A 250 29.07 59.18 14.39
C SER A 250 29.88 59.47 13.13
N VAL A 251 29.58 60.63 12.53
CA VAL A 251 30.24 61.16 11.34
C VAL A 251 30.77 62.56 11.62
N LYS A 252 31.80 62.95 10.86
CA LYS A 252 32.25 64.33 10.72
C LYS A 252 31.90 64.82 9.31
N VAL A 253 31.39 66.05 9.21
CA VAL A 253 31.24 66.80 7.96
C VAL A 253 32.29 67.90 7.93
N VAL A 254 32.98 68.04 6.80
CA VAL A 254 34.02 69.05 6.56
C VAL A 254 33.84 69.74 5.20
N ASP A 255 34.42 70.93 5.01
CA ASP A 255 34.60 71.52 3.67
C ASP A 255 35.75 70.81 2.91
N VAL A 256 36.01 71.20 1.65
CA VAL A 256 37.06 70.53 0.83
C VAL A 256 38.48 70.88 1.31
N GLU A 257 38.62 71.96 2.07
CA GLU A 257 39.82 72.37 2.79
C GLU A 257 40.00 71.62 4.14
N GLY A 258 38.98 70.90 4.62
CA GLY A 258 39.02 70.01 5.79
C GLY A 258 38.51 70.60 7.12
N PHE A 259 38.00 71.84 7.11
CA PHE A 259 37.43 72.51 8.28
C PHE A 259 36.02 71.97 8.60
N PRO A 260 35.61 71.90 9.87
CA PRO A 260 34.30 71.39 10.25
C PRO A 260 33.13 72.29 9.79
N VAL A 261 32.05 71.68 9.29
CA VAL A 261 30.83 72.41 8.88
C VAL A 261 29.68 72.14 9.88
N PRO A 262 29.24 73.15 10.66
CA PRO A 262 28.10 73.03 11.58
C PRO A 262 26.74 73.09 10.85
N ASP A 263 25.66 72.77 11.58
CA ASP A 263 24.27 72.87 11.14
C ASP A 263 23.90 72.05 9.89
N VAL A 264 24.73 71.08 9.48
CA VAL A 264 24.47 70.20 8.33
C VAL A 264 23.62 69.02 8.76
N ALA A 265 22.51 68.78 8.03
CA ALA A 265 21.62 67.65 8.27
C ALA A 265 22.24 66.31 7.81
N VAL A 266 22.51 65.44 8.79
CA VAL A 266 22.91 64.03 8.59
C VAL A 266 21.70 63.14 8.83
N THR A 267 21.34 62.33 7.84
CA THR A 267 20.27 61.34 7.95
C THR A 267 20.86 59.96 8.24
N PHE A 268 20.50 59.38 9.38
CA PHE A 268 20.80 58.01 9.79
C PHE A 268 19.63 57.08 9.47
N ALA A 269 19.88 55.88 8.94
CA ALA A 269 18.85 54.90 8.62
C ALA A 269 19.31 53.46 8.90
N VAL A 270 18.49 52.66 9.56
CA VAL A 270 18.78 51.22 9.76
C VAL A 270 18.52 50.49 8.45
N THR A 271 19.54 49.80 7.93
CA THR A 271 19.52 49.14 6.62
C THR A 271 19.49 47.62 6.69
N SER A 272 19.88 47.02 7.82
CA SER A 272 19.68 45.58 8.08
C SER A 272 19.65 45.27 9.58
N GLY A 273 19.19 44.07 9.93
CA GLY A 273 19.08 43.57 11.30
C GLY A 273 17.79 43.93 12.03
N GLY A 274 17.10 45.01 11.64
CA GLY A 274 15.81 45.42 12.22
C GLY A 274 15.91 46.16 13.55
N GLY A 275 17.07 46.77 13.84
CA GLY A 275 17.28 47.65 14.98
C GLY A 275 16.58 49.01 14.87
N THR A 276 16.76 49.86 15.89
CA THR A 276 16.12 51.18 15.99
C THR A 276 17.10 52.29 16.40
N ILE A 277 16.75 53.53 16.07
CA ILE A 277 17.44 54.78 16.43
C ILE A 277 16.39 55.80 16.90
N ASN A 278 16.77 56.73 17.79
CA ASN A 278 15.81 57.69 18.36
C ASN A 278 15.44 58.85 17.41
N SER A 279 16.34 59.22 16.50
CA SER A 279 16.15 60.32 15.53
C SER A 279 16.78 59.94 14.20
N ALA A 280 16.00 59.99 13.11
CA ALA A 280 16.47 59.67 11.77
C ALA A 280 17.32 60.79 11.12
N THR A 281 17.16 62.05 11.53
CA THR A 281 17.96 63.17 11.02
C THR A 281 18.45 64.02 12.18
N LEU A 282 19.73 64.42 12.16
CA LEU A 282 20.41 65.20 13.19
C LEU A 282 21.34 66.23 12.53
N LEU A 283 21.53 67.39 13.18
CA LEU A 283 22.46 68.43 12.71
C LEU A 283 23.88 68.18 13.24
N THR A 284 24.89 68.69 12.54
CA THR A 284 26.28 68.71 13.01
C THR A 284 26.54 69.80 14.05
N ASP A 285 27.36 69.49 15.07
CA ASP A 285 27.82 70.45 16.07
C ASP A 285 28.85 71.45 15.51
N SER A 286 29.34 72.36 16.37
CA SER A 286 30.41 73.32 16.03
C SER A 286 31.78 72.70 15.68
N ARG A 287 31.91 71.37 15.76
CA ARG A 287 33.07 70.58 15.32
C ARG A 287 32.75 69.73 14.08
N GLY A 288 31.59 69.94 13.47
CA GLY A 288 31.11 69.23 12.29
C GLY A 288 30.62 67.82 12.60
N ILE A 289 30.35 67.47 13.86
CA ILE A 289 30.05 66.09 14.27
C ILE A 289 28.55 65.89 14.44
N ALA A 290 28.00 64.83 13.83
CA ALA A 290 26.68 64.30 14.14
C ALA A 290 26.81 62.85 14.63
N THR A 291 26.09 62.51 15.70
CA THR A 291 26.11 61.19 16.35
C THR A 291 24.68 60.68 16.49
N ALA A 292 24.39 59.43 16.14
CA ALA A 292 23.05 58.84 16.15
C ALA A 292 22.38 58.73 17.55
N ASN A 293 23.04 59.22 18.61
CA ASN A 293 22.72 59.15 20.04
C ASN A 293 22.60 57.73 20.61
N THR A 294 21.73 56.89 20.05
CA THR A 294 21.53 55.49 20.44
C THR A 294 21.19 54.66 19.21
N TRP A 295 21.88 53.53 19.04
CA TRP A 295 21.49 52.49 18.09
C TRP A 295 21.24 51.20 18.86
N THR A 296 19.99 50.75 18.84
CA THR A 296 19.54 49.48 19.43
C THR A 296 19.51 48.42 18.35
N LEU A 297 20.10 47.26 18.59
CA LEU A 297 20.11 46.16 17.61
C LEU A 297 18.76 45.45 17.56
N GLY A 298 18.45 44.80 16.44
CA GLY A 298 17.22 44.03 16.29
C GLY A 298 17.19 42.78 17.18
N THR A 299 16.08 42.07 17.16
CA THR A 299 15.86 40.83 17.95
C THR A 299 16.57 39.61 17.39
N LYS A 300 17.08 39.66 16.15
CA LYS A 300 17.78 38.55 15.48
C LYS A 300 19.31 38.71 15.58
N ALA A 301 19.98 37.66 16.02
CA ALA A 301 21.43 37.60 16.11
C ALA A 301 22.09 37.58 14.72
N GLY A 302 23.29 38.15 14.62
CA GLY A 302 24.02 38.37 13.37
C GLY A 302 24.15 39.85 13.00
N LEU A 303 24.47 40.09 11.73
CA LEU A 303 24.81 41.43 11.22
C LEU A 303 23.61 42.39 11.26
N ASN A 304 23.83 43.55 11.86
CA ASN A 304 22.97 44.74 11.82
C ASN A 304 23.76 45.86 11.11
N THR A 305 23.10 46.70 10.32
CA THR A 305 23.75 47.85 9.65
C THR A 305 22.93 49.13 9.74
N LEU A 306 23.64 50.26 9.84
CA LEU A 306 23.11 51.62 9.87
C LEU A 306 23.87 52.44 8.82
N THR A 307 23.17 53.16 7.94
CA THR A 307 23.79 54.15 7.05
C THR A 307 23.73 55.56 7.65
N ALA A 308 24.68 56.41 7.30
CA ALA A 308 24.65 57.85 7.52
C ALA A 308 24.88 58.59 6.18
N THR A 309 24.01 59.55 5.87
CA THR A 309 23.98 60.23 4.57
C THR A 309 23.83 61.73 4.76
N VAL A 310 24.61 62.53 4.02
CA VAL A 310 24.41 63.98 3.85
C VAL A 310 24.08 64.23 2.38
N ALA A 311 23.09 65.09 2.12
CA ALA A 311 22.68 65.39 0.75
C ALA A 311 23.81 66.06 -0.05
N ARG A 312 24.08 65.54 -1.26
CA ARG A 312 25.14 66.00 -2.19
C ARG A 312 26.58 65.95 -1.67
N ALA A 313 26.85 65.39 -0.48
CA ALA A 313 28.21 65.32 0.06
C ALA A 313 29.06 64.24 -0.61
N SER A 314 30.36 64.50 -0.78
CA SER A 314 31.32 63.48 -1.20
C SER A 314 31.68 62.56 -0.03
N GLY A 315 31.90 61.26 -0.31
CA GLY A 315 32.26 60.25 0.70
C GLY A 315 31.08 59.51 1.37
N GLY A 316 29.83 59.81 1.00
CA GLY A 316 28.63 59.11 1.51
C GLY A 316 27.92 58.24 0.44
N PRO A 317 26.98 57.37 0.86
CA PRO A 317 26.56 57.10 2.23
C PRO A 317 27.56 56.21 2.98
N LEU A 318 27.82 56.55 4.25
CA LEU A 318 28.70 55.78 5.12
C LEU A 318 27.94 54.63 5.78
N VAL A 319 28.53 53.45 5.87
CA VAL A 319 27.92 52.26 6.49
C VAL A 319 28.61 51.95 7.82
N PHE A 320 27.82 51.80 8.88
CA PHE A 320 28.23 51.26 10.17
C PHE A 320 27.65 49.85 10.33
N SER A 321 28.45 48.94 10.89
CA SER A 321 28.03 47.58 11.22
C SER A 321 28.06 47.34 12.74
N ALA A 322 27.28 46.36 13.17
CA ALA A 322 27.34 45.78 14.51
C ALA A 322 26.87 44.32 14.46
N THR A 323 27.42 43.46 15.32
CA THR A 323 26.97 42.07 15.46
C THR A 323 26.06 41.91 16.67
N GLY A 324 24.80 41.56 16.43
CA GLY A 324 23.88 41.13 17.46
C GLY A 324 24.27 39.74 17.98
N LEU A 325 24.58 39.64 19.26
CA LEU A 325 24.81 38.38 19.97
C LEU A 325 23.48 37.88 20.56
N ALA A 326 23.30 36.57 20.64
CA ALA A 326 22.14 36.01 21.33
C ALA A 326 22.12 36.42 22.82
N GLY A 327 20.93 36.56 23.39
CA GLY A 327 20.73 36.81 24.81
C GLY A 327 21.08 35.62 25.70
N PRO A 328 20.86 35.73 27.02
CA PRO A 328 20.98 34.59 27.93
C PRO A 328 19.99 33.48 27.55
N ALA A 329 20.39 32.23 27.77
CA ALA A 329 19.56 31.05 27.54
C ALA A 329 18.23 31.14 28.29
N LYS A 330 17.11 30.92 27.58
CA LYS A 330 15.75 31.10 28.11
C LYS A 330 14.73 30.07 27.58
N GLN A 331 15.05 29.34 26.51
CA GLN A 331 14.24 28.23 26.00
C GLN A 331 15.10 27.15 25.31
N LEU A 332 14.51 25.96 25.12
CA LEU A 332 15.03 24.89 24.28
C LEU A 332 14.22 24.86 22.97
N LEU A 333 14.87 24.74 21.82
CA LEU A 333 14.25 24.60 20.50
C LEU A 333 14.82 23.37 19.76
N PHE A 334 14.07 22.81 18.82
CA PHE A 334 14.60 21.74 17.96
C PHE A 334 15.40 22.35 16.79
N ALA A 335 16.70 22.06 16.73
CA ALA A 335 17.49 22.22 15.52
C ALA A 335 17.24 21.06 14.54
N THR A 336 17.10 19.84 15.08
CA THR A 336 16.56 18.67 14.38
C THR A 336 15.48 18.06 15.27
N ALA A 337 14.24 18.03 14.80
CA ALA A 337 13.13 17.43 15.55
C ALA A 337 13.24 15.89 15.56
N PRO A 338 12.74 15.20 16.61
CA PRO A 338 12.61 13.75 16.60
C PRO A 338 11.71 13.24 15.46
N PRO A 339 11.92 12.00 14.99
CA PRO A 339 11.07 11.39 13.98
C PRO A 339 9.64 11.20 14.53
N THR A 340 8.64 11.50 13.72
CA THR A 340 7.21 11.40 14.12
C THR A 340 6.72 9.96 14.28
N ARG A 341 7.46 8.98 13.76
CA ARG A 341 7.21 7.54 13.91
C ARG A 341 8.54 6.80 14.07
N VAL A 342 8.59 5.81 14.96
CA VAL A 342 9.72 4.88 15.14
C VAL A 342 9.20 3.44 15.32
N GLN A 343 10.02 2.46 14.98
CA GLN A 343 9.75 1.06 15.26
C GLN A 343 10.33 0.67 16.63
N SER A 344 9.57 -0.10 17.43
CA SER A 344 10.03 -0.61 18.72
C SER A 344 11.36 -1.35 18.59
N THR A 345 12.30 -1.05 19.50
CA THR A 345 13.69 -1.55 19.55
C THR A 345 14.63 -1.09 18.42
N VAL A 346 14.16 -0.27 17.46
CA VAL A 346 15.02 0.28 16.38
C VAL A 346 15.51 1.70 16.73
N PRO A 347 16.82 2.00 16.60
CA PRO A 347 17.34 3.36 16.77
C PRO A 347 16.68 4.38 15.85
N PHE A 348 16.61 5.64 16.30
CA PHE A 348 15.92 6.69 15.56
C PHE A 348 16.58 6.95 14.19
N SER A 349 15.78 6.93 13.13
CA SER A 349 16.24 7.25 11.76
C SER A 349 16.60 8.72 11.55
N VAL A 350 16.18 9.59 12.47
CA VAL A 350 16.54 11.01 12.54
C VAL A 350 17.02 11.29 13.96
N ASN A 351 18.28 11.68 14.09
CA ASN A 351 18.91 11.99 15.38
C ASN A 351 18.41 13.35 15.91
N PRO A 352 17.73 13.41 17.08
CA PRO A 352 17.26 14.67 17.64
C PRO A 352 18.44 15.59 18.00
N VAL A 353 18.29 16.88 17.71
CA VAL A 353 19.25 17.92 18.10
C VAL A 353 18.49 19.08 18.73
N VAL A 354 18.81 19.36 20.00
CA VAL A 354 18.21 20.45 20.77
C VAL A 354 19.18 21.63 20.82
N GLN A 355 18.71 22.80 20.41
CA GLN A 355 19.40 24.08 20.53
C GLN A 355 18.96 24.77 21.82
N VAL A 356 19.93 25.22 22.62
CA VAL A 356 19.70 26.21 23.67
C VAL A 356 19.58 27.59 23.03
N SER A 357 18.46 28.28 23.28
CA SER A 357 18.13 29.57 22.64
C SER A 357 17.75 30.66 23.65
N ASP A 358 17.91 31.91 23.23
CA ASP A 358 17.40 33.09 23.94
C ASP A 358 15.88 33.26 23.77
N GLU A 359 15.29 34.29 24.38
CA GLU A 359 13.85 34.55 24.31
C GLU A 359 13.32 34.94 22.91
N PHE A 360 14.20 35.35 22.00
CA PHE A 360 13.85 35.66 20.61
C PHE A 360 14.11 34.46 19.67
N GLY A 361 14.63 33.35 20.20
CA GLY A 361 14.88 32.11 19.48
C GLY A 361 16.29 31.98 18.91
N ASN A 362 17.20 32.94 19.16
CA ASN A 362 18.57 32.88 18.66
C ASN A 362 19.38 31.81 19.39
N ALA A 363 20.22 31.07 18.66
CA ALA A 363 21.14 30.09 19.19
C ALA A 363 22.17 30.72 20.16
N VAL A 364 22.16 30.29 21.42
CA VAL A 364 23.13 30.74 22.43
C VAL A 364 24.38 29.86 22.33
N GLN A 365 25.52 30.47 22.03
CA GLN A 365 26.80 29.78 21.86
C GLN A 365 27.42 29.44 23.23
N VAL A 366 26.87 28.41 23.88
CA VAL A 366 27.29 27.95 25.22
C VAL A 366 27.44 26.43 25.25
N ALA A 367 28.65 25.98 25.59
CA ALA A 367 28.97 24.57 25.79
C ALA A 367 28.64 24.10 27.22
N GLY A 368 28.41 22.80 27.40
CA GLY A 368 28.29 22.17 28.72
C GLY A 368 26.91 22.29 29.38
N VAL A 369 25.90 22.90 28.73
CA VAL A 369 24.52 22.89 29.23
C VAL A 369 23.96 21.49 29.04
N VAL A 370 23.65 20.80 30.13
CA VAL A 370 23.15 19.42 30.08
C VAL A 370 21.67 19.40 29.69
N VAL A 371 21.38 18.80 28.54
CA VAL A 371 20.03 18.47 28.09
C VAL A 371 19.79 16.98 28.33
N SER A 372 18.65 16.64 28.95
CA SER A 372 18.24 15.27 29.24
C SER A 372 16.91 14.94 28.57
N ALA A 373 16.87 13.83 27.84
CA ALA A 373 15.71 13.30 27.15
C ALA A 373 15.01 12.23 28.00
N ASN A 374 13.68 12.28 28.10
CA ASN A 374 12.86 11.32 28.83
C ASN A 374 11.50 11.12 28.15
N ILE A 375 10.88 9.95 28.33
CA ILE A 375 9.44 9.83 28.09
C ILE A 375 8.69 10.53 29.23
N SER A 376 7.68 11.33 28.88
CA SER A 376 6.81 12.05 29.83
C SER A 376 5.35 11.58 29.79
N ALA A 377 4.93 10.89 28.72
CA ALA A 377 3.63 10.25 28.62
C ALA A 377 3.69 8.96 27.78
N GLY A 378 3.02 7.92 28.26
CA GLY A 378 3.03 6.57 27.69
C GLY A 378 4.01 5.63 28.41
N THR A 379 3.91 4.33 28.12
CA THR A 379 4.60 3.23 28.82
C THR A 379 5.89 2.74 28.15
N ALA A 380 6.40 3.45 27.13
CA ALA A 380 7.63 3.07 26.44
C ALA A 380 8.87 3.42 27.27
N THR A 381 9.89 2.56 27.21
CA THR A 381 11.22 2.84 27.77
C THR A 381 12.09 3.53 26.72
N LEU A 382 12.92 4.48 27.18
CA LEU A 382 13.92 5.17 26.36
C LEU A 382 15.29 4.54 26.61
N GLY A 383 15.90 4.01 25.54
CA GLY A 383 17.29 3.54 25.53
C GLY A 383 18.20 4.52 24.78
N GLY A 384 19.51 4.24 24.80
CA GLY A 384 20.54 5.14 24.28
C GLY A 384 21.01 6.17 25.32
N THR A 385 21.84 7.11 24.89
CA THR A 385 22.40 8.14 25.77
C THR A 385 21.37 9.23 26.04
N SER A 386 20.59 9.05 27.11
CA SER A 386 19.49 9.95 27.51
C SER A 386 19.91 11.33 28.04
N SER A 387 21.22 11.63 28.16
CA SER A 387 21.70 12.94 28.62
C SER A 387 22.96 13.38 27.87
N ARG A 388 22.97 14.61 27.34
CA ARG A 388 24.03 15.17 26.49
C ARG A 388 24.31 16.64 26.87
N PRO A 389 25.57 17.03 27.09
CA PRO A 389 25.93 18.45 27.16
C PRO A 389 25.87 19.10 25.78
N THR A 390 25.63 20.41 25.73
CA THR A 390 25.75 21.20 24.50
C THR A 390 27.20 21.34 24.03
N ASP A 391 27.37 21.43 22.70
CA ASP A 391 28.61 21.87 22.06
C ASP A 391 28.82 23.40 22.16
N ALA A 392 29.91 23.91 21.58
CA ALA A 392 30.21 25.35 21.55
C ALA A 392 29.19 26.22 20.78
N ARG A 393 28.22 25.61 20.08
CA ARG A 393 27.13 26.29 19.38
C ARG A 393 25.80 26.26 20.16
N GLY A 394 25.77 25.60 21.33
CA GLY A 394 24.57 25.39 22.12
C GLY A 394 23.72 24.19 21.68
N LEU A 395 24.28 23.26 20.89
CA LEU A 395 23.58 22.09 20.36
C LEU A 395 23.86 20.83 21.19
N ALA A 396 22.81 20.21 21.72
CA ALA A 396 22.86 18.87 22.33
C ALA A 396 22.33 17.83 21.33
N THR A 397 23.22 16.97 20.84
CA THR A 397 22.94 15.98 19.79
C THR A 397 22.74 14.58 20.37
N PHE A 398 21.59 13.98 20.10
CA PHE A 398 21.21 12.63 20.55
C PHE A 398 21.26 11.67 19.36
N ASN A 399 22.25 10.77 19.35
CA ASN A 399 22.65 10.01 18.16
C ASN A 399 22.40 8.49 18.22
N ASP A 400 21.78 8.03 19.30
CA ASP A 400 21.68 6.62 19.70
C ASP A 400 20.37 6.30 20.43
N LEU A 401 19.40 7.22 20.41
CA LEU A 401 18.11 7.01 21.09
C LEU A 401 17.28 5.93 20.40
N VAL A 402 16.63 5.11 21.22
CA VAL A 402 15.71 4.04 20.83
C VAL A 402 14.51 4.03 21.78
N LEU A 403 13.33 3.71 21.27
CA LEU A 403 12.13 3.47 22.09
C LEU A 403 11.74 2.00 22.02
N SER A 404 11.40 1.43 23.17
CA SER A 404 10.94 0.04 23.28
C SER A 404 9.61 -0.03 24.03
N GLY A 405 8.74 -0.94 23.58
CA GLY A 405 7.43 -1.20 24.21
C GLY A 405 6.23 -0.88 23.32
N SER A 406 5.03 -1.00 23.91
CA SER A 406 3.74 -0.90 23.22
C SER A 406 3.59 0.24 22.20
N SER A 407 2.88 -0.06 21.11
CA SER A 407 2.63 0.85 19.99
C SER A 407 1.75 2.07 20.34
N GLY A 408 1.59 2.99 19.39
CA GLY A 408 0.87 4.26 19.57
C GLY A 408 1.76 5.41 20.06
N GLN A 409 1.18 6.62 20.20
CA GLN A 409 1.91 7.83 20.57
C GLN A 409 2.57 7.73 21.96
N LYS A 410 3.75 8.34 22.07
CA LYS A 410 4.54 8.58 23.29
C LYS A 410 5.01 10.03 23.24
N ALA A 411 5.10 10.71 24.39
CA ALA A 411 5.68 12.05 24.47
C ALA A 411 7.15 11.95 24.86
N LEU A 412 8.05 12.36 23.96
CA LEU A 412 9.48 12.52 24.24
C LEU A 412 9.72 13.98 24.62
N THR A 413 10.16 14.19 25.86
CA THR A 413 10.47 15.50 26.43
C THR A 413 11.97 15.66 26.62
N PHE A 414 12.47 16.85 26.33
CA PHE A 414 13.84 17.29 26.57
C PHE A 414 13.81 18.37 27.65
N THR A 415 14.69 18.22 28.64
CA THR A 415 14.75 19.06 29.84
C THR A 415 16.17 19.59 30.03
N SER A 416 16.30 20.76 30.66
CA SER A 416 17.60 21.32 31.07
C SER A 416 17.37 22.21 32.30
N PRO A 417 18.32 22.31 33.24
CA PRO A 417 18.15 23.12 34.45
C PRO A 417 17.76 24.57 34.13
N ASN A 418 16.71 25.07 34.80
CA ASN A 418 16.16 26.42 34.68
C ASN A 418 15.61 26.82 33.30
N LEU A 419 15.45 25.88 32.35
CA LEU A 419 14.82 26.14 31.04
C LEU A 419 13.47 25.41 30.92
N PRO A 420 12.48 26.00 30.22
CA PRO A 420 11.21 25.31 29.92
C PRO A 420 11.42 24.00 29.14
N PRO A 421 10.65 22.94 29.44
CA PRO A 421 10.78 21.66 28.76
C PRO A 421 10.24 21.71 27.33
N LEU A 422 10.97 21.10 26.40
CA LEU A 422 10.61 20.98 24.98
C LEU A 422 10.12 19.56 24.69
N SER A 423 8.96 19.39 24.05
CA SER A 423 8.36 18.06 23.83
C SER A 423 7.95 17.80 22.38
N ALA A 424 8.03 16.54 21.96
CA ALA A 424 7.53 16.05 20.68
C ALA A 424 6.75 14.73 20.87
N PHE A 425 5.75 14.50 20.02
CA PHE A 425 5.01 13.24 19.98
C PHE A 425 5.58 12.28 18.94
N ILE A 426 5.89 11.06 19.35
CA ILE A 426 6.44 10.00 18.51
C ILE A 426 5.46 8.82 18.52
N ALA A 427 5.02 8.37 17.35
CA ALA A 427 4.25 7.14 17.22
C ALA A 427 5.17 5.91 17.20
N VAL A 428 5.12 5.09 18.24
CA VAL A 428 5.81 3.78 18.23
C VAL A 428 4.97 2.78 17.42
N THR A 429 5.58 2.04 16.50
CA THR A 429 5.01 0.82 15.90
C THR A 429 5.65 -0.42 16.54
N GLY A 430 4.94 -1.55 16.54
CA GLY A 430 5.55 -2.84 16.93
C GLY A 430 6.70 -3.21 16.00
N GLY A 431 7.52 -4.18 16.41
CA GLY A 431 8.61 -4.69 15.58
C GLY A 431 8.14 -5.42 14.32
N ALA A 432 9.08 -6.05 13.60
CA ALA A 432 8.71 -7.07 12.62
C ALA A 432 7.95 -8.21 13.33
N GLY A 433 6.83 -8.67 12.77
CA GLY A 433 6.08 -9.79 13.32
C GLY A 433 6.96 -11.04 13.34
N ALA A 434 7.17 -11.61 14.52
CA ALA A 434 8.01 -12.79 14.71
C ALA A 434 7.17 -14.08 14.81
N ALA A 435 6.03 -14.01 15.50
CA ALA A 435 5.15 -15.13 15.75
C ALA A 435 3.66 -14.78 15.57
N ALA A 436 2.89 -15.77 15.12
CA ALA A 436 1.45 -15.71 14.92
C ALA A 436 0.71 -16.69 15.84
N GLN A 437 -0.42 -16.26 16.41
CA GLN A 437 -1.18 -17.04 17.38
C GLN A 437 -2.67 -17.07 17.01
N LEU A 438 -3.27 -18.26 17.01
CA LEU A 438 -4.71 -18.46 16.82
C LEU A 438 -5.48 -17.80 17.98
N LEU A 439 -6.27 -16.76 17.69
CA LEU A 439 -7.02 -16.00 18.70
C LEU A 439 -8.51 -16.39 18.76
N ALA A 440 -9.14 -16.62 17.61
CA ALA A 440 -10.56 -17.02 17.54
C ALA A 440 -10.87 -17.79 16.25
N GLY A 441 -11.94 -18.59 16.26
CA GLY A 441 -12.50 -19.21 15.05
C GLY A 441 -11.76 -20.46 14.52
N ASN A 442 -10.90 -21.10 15.33
CA ASN A 442 -10.34 -22.41 15.01
C ASN A 442 -11.25 -23.56 15.50
N GLY A 443 -11.18 -24.73 14.85
CA GLY A 443 -11.85 -25.96 15.29
C GLY A 443 -13.37 -26.00 15.08
N GLN A 444 -13.90 -25.17 14.18
CA GLN A 444 -15.35 -24.96 14.05
C GLN A 444 -16.06 -26.04 13.23
N THR A 445 -17.36 -26.22 13.49
CA THR A 445 -18.25 -27.06 12.68
C THR A 445 -19.44 -26.24 12.19
N THR A 446 -19.83 -26.43 10.94
CA THR A 446 -21.05 -25.84 10.34
C THR A 446 -21.46 -26.66 9.12
N VAL A 447 -22.65 -26.43 8.56
CA VAL A 447 -23.12 -27.15 7.37
C VAL A 447 -22.25 -26.80 6.15
N ALA A 448 -21.88 -27.80 5.34
CA ALA A 448 -21.11 -27.60 4.12
C ALA A 448 -21.78 -26.57 3.19
N GLY A 449 -20.99 -25.66 2.61
CA GLY A 449 -21.50 -24.54 1.83
C GLY A 449 -22.15 -23.42 2.66
N THR A 450 -21.74 -23.23 3.92
CA THR A 450 -22.20 -22.12 4.79
C THR A 450 -21.06 -21.47 5.57
N ALA A 451 -21.28 -20.27 6.10
CA ALA A 451 -20.31 -19.53 6.90
C ALA A 451 -20.07 -20.18 8.28
N VAL A 452 -18.82 -20.13 8.75
CA VAL A 452 -18.50 -20.47 10.14
C VAL A 452 -19.03 -19.38 11.09
N PRO A 453 -19.56 -19.73 12.28
CA PRO A 453 -20.23 -18.76 13.16
C PRO A 453 -19.28 -17.74 13.81
N ILE A 454 -18.01 -18.08 14.01
CA ILE A 454 -16.99 -17.19 14.57
C ILE A 454 -15.95 -16.88 13.48
N GLN A 455 -15.84 -15.62 13.08
CA GLN A 455 -14.81 -15.16 12.14
C GLN A 455 -13.38 -15.51 12.64
N PRO A 456 -12.58 -16.28 11.89
CA PRO A 456 -11.16 -16.53 12.19
C PRO A 456 -10.37 -15.26 12.48
N ALA A 457 -9.60 -15.26 13.57
CA ALA A 457 -8.71 -14.16 13.94
C ALA A 457 -7.37 -14.66 14.46
N VAL A 458 -6.31 -13.98 14.06
CA VAL A 458 -4.92 -14.22 14.45
C VAL A 458 -4.39 -13.01 15.23
N ARG A 459 -3.55 -13.24 16.24
CA ARG A 459 -2.75 -12.20 16.90
C ARG A 459 -1.29 -12.35 16.48
N ILE A 460 -0.64 -11.26 16.10
CA ILE A 460 0.77 -11.20 15.75
C ILE A 460 1.56 -10.48 16.84
N THR A 461 2.69 -11.06 17.23
CA THR A 461 3.65 -10.46 18.17
C THR A 461 5.06 -10.42 17.58
N ASP A 462 5.86 -9.47 18.03
CA ASP A 462 7.29 -9.42 17.72
C ASP A 462 8.10 -10.35 18.66
N VAL A 463 9.43 -10.31 18.54
CA VAL A 463 10.35 -11.19 19.28
C VAL A 463 10.37 -10.92 20.80
N ALA A 464 9.87 -9.75 21.25
CA ALA A 464 9.69 -9.45 22.67
C ALA A 464 8.32 -9.90 23.21
N GLY A 465 7.42 -10.37 22.34
CA GLY A 465 6.04 -10.69 22.66
C GLY A 465 5.09 -9.49 22.61
N ASP A 466 5.58 -8.31 22.19
CA ASP A 466 4.75 -7.10 22.06
C ASP A 466 3.82 -7.20 20.83
N PRO A 467 2.58 -6.67 20.89
CA PRO A 467 1.62 -6.74 19.79
C PRO A 467 2.03 -5.88 18.60
N VAL A 468 2.11 -6.49 17.41
CA VAL A 468 2.51 -5.78 16.18
C VAL A 468 1.28 -5.19 15.50
N SER A 469 1.07 -3.89 15.67
CA SER A 469 0.00 -3.11 15.04
C SER A 469 0.40 -2.57 13.66
N GLY A 470 -0.53 -2.56 12.71
CA GLY A 470 -0.34 -2.03 11.35
C GLY A 470 0.26 -3.01 10.34
N LEU A 471 0.41 -4.29 10.68
CA LEU A 471 0.93 -5.33 9.80
C LEU A 471 -0.17 -5.92 8.92
N GLN A 472 0.13 -6.12 7.64
CA GLN A 472 -0.79 -6.73 6.67
C GLN A 472 -0.74 -8.26 6.78
N VAL A 473 -1.91 -8.87 7.01
CA VAL A 473 -2.14 -10.32 7.11
C VAL A 473 -3.01 -10.77 5.94
N PHE A 474 -2.58 -11.84 5.27
CA PHE A 474 -3.27 -12.47 4.15
C PHE A 474 -3.92 -13.78 4.61
N PHE A 475 -5.24 -13.86 4.49
CA PHE A 475 -6.04 -15.06 4.72
C PHE A 475 -6.24 -15.82 3.41
N ASN A 476 -5.94 -17.12 3.37
CA ASN A 476 -6.01 -17.94 2.15
C ASN A 476 -6.70 -19.28 2.43
N VAL A 477 -7.69 -19.66 1.62
CA VAL A 477 -8.35 -20.98 1.72
C VAL A 477 -7.38 -22.04 1.21
N ALA A 478 -6.83 -22.85 2.12
CA ALA A 478 -5.80 -23.83 1.83
C ALA A 478 -6.37 -25.23 1.53
N SER A 479 -7.58 -25.55 1.99
CA SER A 479 -8.29 -26.78 1.61
C SER A 479 -9.82 -26.66 1.77
N GLY A 480 -10.55 -27.61 1.17
CA GLY A 480 -12.01 -27.72 1.25
C GLY A 480 -12.78 -26.97 0.15
N GLY A 481 -12.16 -26.00 -0.53
CA GLY A 481 -12.80 -25.28 -1.65
C GLY A 481 -13.86 -24.26 -1.23
N GLY A 482 -13.77 -23.75 0.00
CA GLY A 482 -14.61 -22.66 0.50
C GLY A 482 -14.22 -21.28 -0.06
N THR A 483 -14.91 -20.24 0.42
CA THR A 483 -14.67 -18.83 0.05
C THR A 483 -14.52 -17.94 1.27
N ILE A 484 -13.89 -16.77 1.10
CA ILE A 484 -13.69 -15.77 2.14
C ILE A 484 -14.07 -14.36 1.65
N SER A 485 -14.29 -13.45 2.60
CA SER A 485 -14.27 -12.01 2.35
C SER A 485 -13.33 -11.34 3.34
N GLY A 486 -12.61 -10.29 2.92
CA GLY A 486 -11.49 -9.75 3.71
C GLY A 486 -10.30 -10.71 3.73
N ASP A 487 -9.90 -11.17 2.55
CA ASP A 487 -8.67 -11.93 2.29
C ASP A 487 -7.40 -11.17 2.71
N VAL A 488 -7.47 -9.85 2.76
CA VAL A 488 -6.46 -8.99 3.39
C VAL A 488 -7.06 -8.27 4.60
N ALA A 489 -6.37 -8.34 5.74
CA ALA A 489 -6.67 -7.57 6.93
C ALA A 489 -5.40 -6.93 7.52
N VAL A 490 -5.55 -5.84 8.27
CA VAL A 490 -4.43 -5.16 8.95
C VAL A 490 -4.58 -5.34 10.47
N THR A 491 -3.49 -5.57 11.18
CA THR A 491 -3.52 -5.78 12.64
C THR A 491 -3.88 -4.50 13.41
N ASP A 492 -4.78 -4.63 14.38
CA ASP A 492 -5.19 -3.54 15.28
C ASP A 492 -4.10 -3.19 16.32
N ILE A 493 -4.42 -2.30 17.28
CA ILE A 493 -3.48 -1.90 18.36
C ILE A 493 -3.05 -3.08 19.26
N ASN A 494 -3.83 -4.15 19.31
CA ASN A 494 -3.58 -5.37 20.08
C ASN A 494 -2.84 -6.46 19.26
N GLY A 495 -2.48 -6.14 18.01
CA GLY A 495 -1.82 -7.05 17.07
C GLY A 495 -2.78 -8.00 16.37
N VAL A 496 -4.09 -7.74 16.38
CA VAL A 496 -5.13 -8.68 15.93
C VAL A 496 -5.61 -8.37 14.52
N ALA A 497 -5.56 -9.38 13.64
CA ALA A 497 -6.20 -9.36 12.32
C ALA A 497 -7.31 -10.43 12.24
N ARG A 498 -8.39 -10.14 11.51
CA ARG A 498 -9.59 -10.99 11.42
C ARG A 498 -10.11 -11.02 9.98
N VAL A 499 -10.45 -12.21 9.48
CA VAL A 499 -11.11 -12.37 8.16
C VAL A 499 -12.58 -11.94 8.26
N GLY A 500 -13.10 -11.23 7.25
CA GLY A 500 -14.47 -10.70 7.27
C GLY A 500 -15.54 -11.80 7.26
N SER A 501 -15.33 -12.87 6.51
CA SER A 501 -16.09 -14.11 6.61
C SER A 501 -15.32 -15.31 6.06
N TRP A 502 -15.68 -16.51 6.49
CA TRP A 502 -15.21 -17.77 5.89
C TRP A 502 -16.38 -18.73 5.71
N THR A 503 -16.68 -19.05 4.46
CA THR A 503 -17.69 -20.03 4.02
C THR A 503 -17.00 -21.32 3.65
N LEU A 504 -17.43 -22.43 4.26
CA LEU A 504 -16.85 -23.75 3.97
C LEU A 504 -17.29 -24.25 2.59
N GLY A 505 -16.49 -25.13 1.99
CA GLY A 505 -16.81 -25.76 0.71
C GLY A 505 -18.13 -26.55 0.75
N SER A 506 -18.72 -26.78 -0.43
CA SER A 506 -20.02 -27.48 -0.58
C SER A 506 -19.98 -28.96 -0.20
N ILE A 507 -18.78 -29.55 -0.18
CA ILE A 507 -18.54 -30.95 0.20
C ILE A 507 -18.29 -31.06 1.71
N ALA A 508 -18.98 -31.99 2.36
CA ALA A 508 -18.80 -32.29 3.77
C ALA A 508 -17.41 -32.95 4.01
N GLY A 509 -16.66 -32.41 4.96
CA GLY A 509 -15.27 -32.79 5.23
C GLY A 509 -14.43 -31.65 5.84
N PRO A 510 -13.12 -31.90 6.07
CA PRO A 510 -12.20 -30.89 6.58
C PRO A 510 -12.00 -29.74 5.60
N ASN A 511 -11.90 -28.54 6.13
CA ASN A 511 -11.60 -27.29 5.45
C ASN A 511 -10.48 -26.59 6.22
N SER A 512 -9.60 -25.84 5.53
CA SER A 512 -8.55 -25.06 6.20
C SER A 512 -8.33 -23.68 5.57
N LEU A 513 -7.97 -22.74 6.44
CA LEU A 513 -7.69 -21.34 6.12
C LEU A 513 -6.36 -20.97 6.76
N THR A 514 -5.36 -20.56 5.99
CA THR A 514 -4.12 -20.01 6.54
C THR A 514 -4.25 -18.51 6.77
N ALA A 515 -3.49 -17.97 7.73
CA ALA A 515 -3.27 -16.55 7.92
C ALA A 515 -1.78 -16.28 8.04
N VAL A 516 -1.23 -15.53 7.07
CA VAL A 516 0.21 -15.34 6.88
C VAL A 516 0.56 -13.86 6.73
N ALA A 517 1.76 -13.45 7.13
CA ALA A 517 2.26 -12.08 7.01
C ALA A 517 3.75 -12.08 6.72
N SER A 518 4.23 -11.05 6.01
CA SER A 518 5.64 -10.89 5.67
C SER A 518 6.51 -10.67 6.92
N GLY A 519 7.54 -11.50 7.11
CA GLY A 519 8.51 -11.40 8.20
C GLY A 519 8.33 -12.42 9.33
N LEU A 520 7.18 -13.10 9.40
CA LEU A 520 6.91 -14.16 10.38
C LEU A 520 7.92 -15.32 10.26
N ALA A 521 8.49 -15.74 11.39
CA ALA A 521 9.44 -16.86 11.44
C ALA A 521 8.76 -18.23 11.40
N ASP A 522 7.47 -18.30 11.73
CA ASP A 522 6.66 -19.53 11.80
C ASP A 522 5.87 -19.85 10.52
N ASN A 523 5.92 -18.97 9.51
CA ASN A 523 5.07 -18.99 8.30
C ASN A 523 3.56 -18.79 8.57
N GLY A 524 3.17 -18.26 9.73
CA GLY A 524 1.78 -18.00 10.09
C GLY A 524 1.04 -19.19 10.71
N VAL A 525 -0.29 -19.10 10.75
CA VAL A 525 -1.16 -20.10 11.41
C VAL A 525 -2.21 -20.66 10.47
N THR A 526 -2.71 -21.87 10.78
CA THR A 526 -3.81 -22.52 10.07
C THR A 526 -5.03 -22.66 10.98
N PHE A 527 -6.17 -22.14 10.55
CA PHE A 527 -7.48 -22.42 11.12
C PHE A 527 -8.06 -23.66 10.44
N LEU A 528 -8.64 -24.55 11.23
CA LEU A 528 -9.35 -25.75 10.79
C LEU A 528 -10.85 -25.59 11.03
N ALA A 529 -11.65 -26.12 10.12
CA ALA A 529 -13.10 -26.28 10.31
C ALA A 529 -13.59 -27.54 9.58
N THR A 530 -14.76 -28.06 9.98
CA THR A 530 -15.37 -29.23 9.34
C THR A 530 -16.76 -28.87 8.83
N GLY A 531 -16.96 -29.01 7.52
CA GLY A 531 -18.28 -28.97 6.90
C GLY A 531 -19.01 -30.28 7.21
N ILE A 532 -20.14 -30.22 7.91
CA ILE A 532 -21.03 -31.38 8.09
C ILE A 532 -22.08 -31.42 6.97
N ALA A 533 -22.60 -32.61 6.67
CA ALA A 533 -23.72 -32.74 5.75
C ALA A 533 -24.96 -32.01 6.29
N GLY A 534 -25.80 -31.50 5.40
CA GLY A 534 -27.09 -30.90 5.74
C GLY A 534 -28.14 -31.94 6.17
N ALA A 535 -29.36 -31.46 6.39
CA ALA A 535 -30.50 -32.35 6.65
C ALA A 535 -30.77 -33.30 5.46
N PRO A 536 -31.29 -34.52 5.69
CA PRO A 536 -31.68 -35.45 4.63
C PRO A 536 -32.64 -34.81 3.62
N ALA A 537 -32.28 -34.92 2.34
CA ALA A 537 -33.07 -34.42 1.20
C ALA A 537 -33.40 -35.51 0.18
N SER A 538 -32.63 -36.61 0.12
CA SER A 538 -33.01 -37.82 -0.62
C SER A 538 -32.44 -39.09 0.00
N ILE A 539 -33.03 -40.23 -0.35
CA ILE A 539 -32.49 -41.57 -0.11
C ILE A 539 -32.59 -42.36 -1.41
N VAL A 540 -31.56 -43.12 -1.75
CA VAL A 540 -31.52 -43.95 -2.98
C VAL A 540 -31.01 -45.35 -2.69
N LEU A 541 -31.37 -46.31 -3.54
CA LEU A 541 -30.71 -47.60 -3.62
C LEU A 541 -29.36 -47.44 -4.35
N VAL A 542 -28.31 -48.09 -3.83
CA VAL A 542 -26.94 -48.02 -4.38
C VAL A 542 -26.43 -49.39 -4.82
N ALA A 543 -26.72 -50.46 -4.07
CA ALA A 543 -26.32 -51.83 -4.40
C ALA A 543 -27.29 -52.88 -3.82
N GLY A 544 -27.17 -54.13 -4.27
CA GLY A 544 -27.95 -55.27 -3.77
C GLY A 544 -29.40 -55.32 -4.27
N GLY A 545 -29.79 -54.50 -5.24
CA GLY A 545 -31.09 -54.60 -5.92
C GLY A 545 -31.15 -55.73 -6.96
N ASN A 546 -32.37 -56.15 -7.30
CA ASN A 546 -32.71 -57.10 -8.35
C ASN A 546 -32.08 -58.51 -8.21
N GLN A 547 -31.64 -58.87 -7.02
CA GLN A 547 -31.09 -60.19 -6.70
C GLN A 547 -32.14 -61.31 -6.77
N SER A 548 -31.68 -62.56 -6.83
CA SER A 548 -32.53 -63.75 -6.76
C SER A 548 -31.97 -64.82 -5.82
N ALA A 549 -32.86 -65.47 -5.08
CA ALA A 549 -32.56 -66.56 -4.15
C ALA A 549 -33.85 -67.39 -3.90
N PRO A 550 -33.77 -68.63 -3.38
CA PRO A 550 -34.94 -69.43 -3.05
C PRO A 550 -35.97 -68.73 -2.16
N ALA A 551 -37.24 -69.07 -2.33
CA ALA A 551 -38.29 -68.69 -1.38
C ALA A 551 -37.91 -69.14 0.06
N GLY A 552 -38.02 -68.23 1.03
CA GLY A 552 -37.57 -68.45 2.41
C GLY A 552 -36.05 -68.28 2.66
N ARG A 553 -35.22 -68.05 1.64
CA ARG A 553 -33.83 -67.58 1.79
C ARG A 553 -33.75 -66.05 1.65
N GLY A 554 -32.62 -65.47 2.05
CA GLY A 554 -32.28 -64.09 1.72
C GLY A 554 -31.44 -63.97 0.44
N PRO A 555 -31.21 -62.73 -0.06
CA PRO A 555 -30.22 -62.45 -1.09
C PRO A 555 -28.79 -62.70 -0.57
N SER A 556 -27.85 -62.95 -1.47
CA SER A 556 -26.44 -63.19 -1.11
C SER A 556 -25.70 -61.89 -0.75
N ASP A 557 -25.97 -60.79 -1.46
CA ASP A 557 -25.37 -59.49 -1.20
C ASP A 557 -26.28 -58.61 -0.31
N TYR A 558 -25.66 -57.79 0.53
CA TYR A 558 -26.37 -56.77 1.31
C TYR A 558 -27.03 -55.73 0.40
N VAL A 559 -28.28 -55.37 0.71
CA VAL A 559 -28.93 -54.21 0.11
C VAL A 559 -28.34 -52.94 0.71
N LEU A 560 -27.77 -52.07 -0.12
CA LEU A 560 -27.16 -50.82 0.31
C LEU A 560 -27.98 -49.64 -0.18
N PHE A 561 -28.50 -48.85 0.76
CA PHE A 561 -29.09 -47.54 0.48
C PHE A 561 -28.09 -46.42 0.81
N ARG A 562 -28.35 -45.19 0.40
CA ARG A 562 -27.57 -44.01 0.82
C ARG A 562 -28.46 -42.79 0.97
N VAL A 563 -28.30 -42.07 2.07
CA VAL A 563 -29.00 -40.82 2.37
C VAL A 563 -28.12 -39.65 1.97
N PHE A 564 -28.68 -38.67 1.25
CA PHE A 564 -27.99 -37.46 0.80
C PHE A 564 -28.69 -36.19 1.29
N ASP A 565 -27.91 -35.13 1.51
CA ASP A 565 -28.41 -33.76 1.68
C ASP A 565 -28.72 -33.10 0.32
N SER A 566 -29.20 -31.86 0.35
CA SER A 566 -29.53 -31.07 -0.86
C SER A 566 -28.32 -30.64 -1.69
N ARG A 567 -27.09 -30.95 -1.26
CA ARG A 567 -25.82 -30.69 -1.97
C ARG A 567 -25.13 -31.98 -2.44
N GLY A 568 -25.73 -33.15 -2.20
CA GLY A 568 -25.17 -34.46 -2.55
C GLY A 568 -24.17 -35.04 -1.53
N ASN A 569 -24.05 -34.45 -0.34
CA ASN A 569 -23.25 -35.01 0.75
C ASN A 569 -23.98 -36.20 1.38
N GLY A 570 -23.26 -37.29 1.64
CA GLY A 570 -23.82 -38.42 2.40
C GLY A 570 -24.09 -38.01 3.85
N VAL A 571 -25.33 -38.17 4.32
CA VAL A 571 -25.74 -37.72 5.67
C VAL A 571 -25.53 -38.85 6.69
N PRO A 572 -24.64 -38.71 7.68
CA PRO A 572 -24.35 -39.75 8.67
C PRO A 572 -25.35 -39.76 9.83
N SER A 573 -25.37 -40.86 10.58
CA SER A 573 -26.19 -41.03 11.79
C SER A 573 -27.71 -40.89 11.58
N VAL A 574 -28.18 -41.08 10.35
CA VAL A 574 -29.61 -41.04 10.00
C VAL A 574 -30.22 -42.42 10.19
N THR A 575 -31.20 -42.53 11.08
CA THR A 575 -32.04 -43.73 11.21
C THR A 575 -32.95 -43.86 9.99
N VAL A 576 -32.89 -45.03 9.36
CA VAL A 576 -33.74 -45.44 8.24
C VAL A 576 -34.54 -46.66 8.66
N ASN A 577 -35.85 -46.53 8.61
CA ASN A 577 -36.81 -47.59 8.89
C ASN A 577 -36.90 -48.50 7.66
N LEU A 578 -36.86 -49.82 7.88
CA LEU A 578 -36.88 -50.84 6.83
C LEU A 578 -38.08 -51.76 7.02
N SER A 579 -38.83 -52.00 5.94
CA SER A 579 -40.03 -52.85 5.97
C SER A 579 -40.17 -53.66 4.69
N VAL A 580 -40.76 -54.85 4.79
CA VAL A 580 -41.16 -55.65 3.62
C VAL A 580 -42.51 -55.15 3.13
N VAL A 581 -42.59 -54.76 1.86
CA VAL A 581 -43.78 -54.21 1.21
C VAL A 581 -44.33 -55.09 0.09
N ALA A 582 -43.60 -56.13 -0.34
CA ALA A 582 -44.12 -57.22 -1.16
C ALA A 582 -43.36 -58.53 -0.91
N GLY A 583 -44.03 -59.66 -1.14
CA GLY A 583 -43.44 -61.00 -1.13
C GLY A 583 -43.50 -61.77 0.20
N GLY A 584 -43.91 -61.14 1.31
CA GLY A 584 -44.21 -61.82 2.58
C GLY A 584 -43.00 -62.29 3.39
N GLY A 585 -41.83 -61.71 3.16
CA GLY A 585 -40.60 -61.96 3.92
C GLY A 585 -40.47 -61.17 5.23
N THR A 586 -39.27 -61.17 5.81
CA THR A 586 -38.91 -60.42 7.03
C THR A 586 -37.59 -59.67 6.88
N ILE A 587 -37.48 -58.51 7.53
CA ILE A 587 -36.25 -57.73 7.68
C ILE A 587 -36.26 -57.06 9.06
N ALA A 588 -35.10 -56.83 9.68
CA ALA A 588 -35.05 -56.06 10.92
C ALA A 588 -35.37 -54.58 10.65
N GLY A 589 -36.16 -53.97 11.55
CA GLY A 589 -36.95 -52.78 11.24
C GLY A 589 -36.20 -51.46 11.07
N THR A 590 -34.90 -51.39 11.39
CA THR A 590 -34.11 -50.15 11.32
C THR A 590 -32.64 -50.42 10.98
N ALA A 591 -32.01 -49.46 10.31
CA ALA A 591 -30.56 -49.33 10.18
C ALA A 591 -30.16 -47.84 10.26
N THR A 592 -28.88 -47.56 10.54
CA THR A 592 -28.36 -46.19 10.67
C THR A 592 -27.29 -45.92 9.62
N SER A 593 -27.26 -44.72 9.04
CA SER A 593 -26.25 -44.36 8.04
C SER A 593 -24.85 -44.18 8.64
N LEU A 594 -23.85 -44.73 7.95
CA LEU A 594 -22.42 -44.59 8.24
C LEU A 594 -21.93 -43.16 7.97
N SER A 595 -20.66 -42.87 8.30
CA SER A 595 -19.98 -41.59 8.02
C SER A 595 -20.09 -41.11 6.56
N THR A 596 -20.27 -42.04 5.62
CA THR A 596 -20.43 -41.78 4.18
C THR A 596 -21.89 -41.56 3.74
N GLY A 597 -22.85 -41.63 4.66
CA GLY A 597 -24.29 -41.65 4.39
C GLY A 597 -24.85 -43.00 3.93
N VAL A 598 -24.00 -44.02 3.75
CA VAL A 598 -24.43 -45.37 3.33
C VAL A 598 -25.16 -46.08 4.47
N VAL A 599 -26.28 -46.70 4.16
CA VAL A 599 -27.09 -47.53 5.05
C VAL A 599 -27.01 -48.97 4.56
N VAL A 600 -26.37 -49.83 5.35
CA VAL A 600 -26.40 -51.29 5.13
C VAL A 600 -27.73 -51.80 5.68
N ALA A 601 -28.57 -52.38 4.83
CA ALA A 601 -29.80 -53.02 5.30
C ALA A 601 -29.45 -54.31 6.09
N PRO A 602 -30.16 -54.64 7.18
CA PRO A 602 -29.99 -55.92 7.86
C PRO A 602 -30.35 -57.11 6.95
N PRO A 603 -29.93 -58.34 7.28
CA PRO A 603 -30.27 -59.53 6.51
C PRO A 603 -31.77 -59.62 6.22
N TRP A 604 -32.11 -59.63 4.94
CA TRP A 604 -33.48 -59.70 4.43
C TRP A 604 -33.82 -61.15 4.11
N THR A 605 -34.83 -61.73 4.76
CA THR A 605 -35.37 -63.04 4.38
C THR A 605 -36.54 -62.85 3.41
N PHE A 606 -36.51 -63.48 2.24
CA PHE A 606 -37.66 -63.50 1.34
C PHE A 606 -38.79 -64.35 1.92
N GLY A 607 -40.03 -64.04 1.55
CA GLY A 607 -41.17 -64.85 1.98
C GLY A 607 -41.17 -66.26 1.37
N ARG A 608 -42.00 -67.13 1.94
CA ARG A 608 -42.24 -68.50 1.44
C ARG A 608 -43.21 -68.50 0.25
N THR A 609 -42.91 -67.70 -0.77
CA THR A 609 -43.60 -67.70 -2.07
C THR A 609 -42.64 -67.17 -3.14
N ALA A 610 -42.56 -67.87 -4.28
CA ALA A 610 -41.75 -67.43 -5.42
C ALA A 610 -42.39 -66.24 -6.15
N GLY A 611 -41.57 -65.44 -6.82
CA GLY A 611 -41.99 -64.18 -7.45
C GLY A 611 -41.38 -62.95 -6.77
N SER A 612 -42.01 -61.78 -6.96
CA SER A 612 -41.42 -60.50 -6.55
C SER A 612 -41.40 -60.32 -5.02
N GLN A 613 -40.23 -59.98 -4.52
CA GLN A 613 -39.95 -59.61 -3.13
C GLN A 613 -39.55 -58.12 -3.14
N ARG A 614 -40.03 -57.31 -2.19
CA ARG A 614 -39.68 -55.88 -2.13
C ARG A 614 -39.59 -55.36 -0.71
N ILE A 615 -38.52 -54.63 -0.41
CA ILE A 615 -38.39 -53.82 0.81
C ILE A 615 -38.45 -52.33 0.49
N GLN A 616 -38.92 -51.55 1.47
CA GLN A 616 -38.90 -50.10 1.49
C GLN A 616 -37.94 -49.61 2.58
N ALA A 617 -37.17 -48.58 2.25
CA ALA A 617 -36.29 -47.85 3.16
C ALA A 617 -36.80 -46.41 3.29
N THR A 618 -37.13 -45.99 4.52
CA THR A 618 -37.78 -44.71 4.81
C THR A 618 -36.97 -43.93 5.85
N VAL A 619 -36.58 -42.68 5.57
CA VAL A 619 -35.84 -41.86 6.54
C VAL A 619 -36.74 -41.52 7.73
N ALA A 620 -36.35 -41.90 8.94
CA ALA A 620 -37.20 -41.77 10.13
C ALA A 620 -37.53 -40.30 10.48
N SER A 621 -36.60 -39.38 10.23
CA SER A 621 -36.78 -37.94 10.44
C SER A 621 -37.50 -37.21 9.30
N ASN A 622 -37.72 -37.86 8.16
CA ASN A 622 -38.49 -37.33 7.04
C ASN A 622 -39.13 -38.47 6.24
N PRO A 623 -40.32 -38.96 6.65
CA PRO A 623 -40.96 -40.14 6.04
C PRO A 623 -41.35 -40.00 4.56
N ALA A 624 -41.27 -38.80 3.97
CA ALA A 624 -41.45 -38.61 2.53
C ALA A 624 -40.24 -39.12 1.71
N LEU A 625 -39.06 -39.21 2.34
CA LEU A 625 -37.85 -39.74 1.69
C LEU A 625 -37.88 -41.27 1.76
N THR A 626 -38.27 -41.90 0.65
CA THR A 626 -38.37 -43.35 0.54
C THR A 626 -37.63 -43.89 -0.68
N ALA A 627 -36.94 -45.01 -0.49
CA ALA A 627 -36.34 -45.82 -1.55
C ALA A 627 -36.84 -47.26 -1.44
N PHE A 628 -36.64 -48.05 -2.49
CA PHE A 628 -37.05 -49.46 -2.52
C PHE A 628 -35.95 -50.33 -3.11
N ALA A 629 -35.86 -51.58 -2.63
CA ALA A 629 -35.14 -52.64 -3.32
C ALA A 629 -36.11 -53.75 -3.70
N GLY A 630 -36.11 -54.14 -4.97
CA GLY A 630 -36.77 -55.34 -5.45
C GLY A 630 -35.81 -56.52 -5.51
N ALA A 631 -36.35 -57.73 -5.42
CA ALA A 631 -35.66 -59.01 -5.63
C ALA A 631 -36.67 -60.07 -6.10
N THR A 632 -36.20 -61.27 -6.43
CA THR A 632 -37.03 -62.39 -6.90
C THR A 632 -36.78 -63.65 -6.07
N ALA A 633 -37.82 -64.14 -5.39
CA ALA A 633 -37.81 -65.46 -4.78
C ALA A 633 -37.97 -66.55 -5.86
N THR A 634 -37.11 -67.56 -5.87
CA THR A 634 -37.14 -68.69 -6.82
C THR A 634 -37.74 -69.95 -6.23
N THR A 635 -38.26 -70.83 -7.09
CA THR A 635 -38.77 -72.16 -6.73
C THR A 635 -37.62 -73.15 -6.56
N LEU A 636 -37.71 -74.02 -5.55
CA LEU A 636 -36.83 -75.18 -5.34
C LEU A 636 -37.38 -76.40 -6.10
N ARG A 637 -36.52 -77.31 -6.57
CA ARG A 637 -36.95 -78.56 -7.27
C ARG A 637 -36.08 -79.75 -6.85
N ILE A 638 -36.58 -80.96 -7.10
CA ILE A 638 -35.86 -82.21 -6.87
C ILE A 638 -36.11 -83.23 -7.99
N VAL A 639 -35.14 -84.10 -8.27
CA VAL A 639 -35.31 -85.30 -9.12
C VAL A 639 -35.17 -86.55 -8.25
N THR A 640 -35.99 -87.57 -8.47
CA THR A 640 -35.92 -88.86 -7.76
C THR A 640 -35.62 -90.02 -8.71
N PHE A 641 -34.64 -90.85 -8.36
CA PHE A 641 -34.18 -92.00 -9.13
C PHE A 641 -34.27 -93.31 -8.32
N GLY A 642 -34.49 -94.43 -9.01
CA GLY A 642 -34.51 -95.79 -8.47
C GLY A 642 -35.90 -96.32 -8.07
N ASP A 643 -36.00 -97.65 -7.99
CA ASP A 643 -37.17 -98.56 -7.90
C ASP A 643 -38.17 -98.32 -6.74
N SER A 644 -37.99 -97.23 -5.99
CA SER A 644 -38.99 -96.69 -5.07
C SER A 644 -39.92 -95.65 -5.72
N ASN A 645 -39.73 -95.37 -7.02
CA ASN A 645 -40.64 -94.70 -7.92
C ASN A 645 -41.26 -95.69 -8.96
N THR A 646 -42.01 -95.21 -9.96
CA THR A 646 -42.80 -96.06 -10.87
C THR A 646 -42.03 -96.73 -12.00
N ASP A 647 -42.10 -98.06 -12.06
CA ASP A 647 -41.78 -98.90 -13.24
C ASP A 647 -42.99 -99.10 -14.19
N PHE A 648 -42.75 -99.60 -15.40
CA PHE A 648 -43.73 -99.90 -16.47
C PHE A 648 -43.65 -101.38 -16.91
N GLY A 649 -44.46 -102.25 -16.29
CA GLY A 649 -44.53 -103.68 -16.60
C GLY A 649 -45.80 -104.13 -17.36
N TYR A 650 -45.75 -105.32 -17.97
CA TYR A 650 -46.92 -105.97 -18.59
C TYR A 650 -47.61 -106.94 -17.62
N ALA A 651 -48.93 -107.11 -17.76
CA ALA A 651 -49.70 -108.05 -16.95
C ALA A 651 -49.75 -109.45 -17.62
N GLY A 652 -48.79 -110.31 -17.26
CA GLY A 652 -48.63 -111.64 -17.84
C GLY A 652 -48.28 -111.60 -19.33
N ASN A 653 -48.64 -112.65 -20.07
CA ASN A 653 -48.26 -112.86 -21.48
C ASN A 653 -48.95 -111.89 -22.49
N SER A 654 -49.48 -110.75 -22.04
CA SER A 654 -50.27 -109.82 -22.86
C SER A 654 -49.42 -108.69 -23.43
N SER A 655 -49.55 -108.43 -24.74
CA SER A 655 -48.84 -107.37 -25.45
C SER A 655 -49.50 -105.98 -25.35
N THR A 656 -50.62 -105.83 -24.63
CA THR A 656 -51.24 -104.52 -24.41
C THR A 656 -50.60 -103.81 -23.22
N ILE A 657 -49.98 -102.65 -23.51
CA ILE A 657 -49.39 -101.78 -22.49
C ILE A 657 -50.48 -101.39 -21.47
N ARG A 658 -50.24 -101.71 -20.19
CA ARG A 658 -50.98 -101.17 -19.06
C ARG A 658 -49.99 -100.48 -18.15
N ALA A 659 -50.21 -99.20 -17.87
CA ALA A 659 -49.41 -98.47 -16.90
C ALA A 659 -49.77 -98.97 -15.49
N VAL A 660 -48.87 -99.71 -14.83
CA VAL A 660 -49.11 -100.33 -13.51
C VAL A 660 -48.08 -99.89 -12.48
N SER A 661 -48.49 -99.02 -11.55
CA SER A 661 -47.68 -98.72 -10.37
C SER A 661 -47.69 -99.93 -9.42
N TYR A 662 -46.50 -100.50 -9.13
CA TYR A 662 -46.33 -101.69 -8.28
C TYR A 662 -46.30 -101.35 -6.78
N ILE A 663 -47.35 -100.68 -6.30
CA ILE A 663 -47.50 -100.32 -4.88
C ILE A 663 -48.22 -101.48 -4.15
N SER A 664 -47.51 -102.59 -3.96
CA SER A 664 -47.97 -103.81 -3.28
C SER A 664 -49.18 -104.55 -3.89
N ALA A 665 -49.41 -105.77 -3.41
CA ALA A 665 -50.48 -106.66 -3.88
C ALA A 665 -51.93 -106.13 -3.78
N ASN A 666 -52.23 -105.09 -2.98
CA ASN A 666 -53.61 -104.73 -2.63
C ASN A 666 -54.24 -103.57 -3.43
N ALA A 667 -54.74 -103.92 -4.63
CA ALA A 667 -55.96 -103.40 -5.29
C ALA A 667 -56.15 -101.88 -5.62
N GLN A 668 -55.42 -100.93 -5.04
CA GLN A 668 -55.55 -99.49 -5.33
C GLN A 668 -54.27 -98.96 -6.02
N ARG A 669 -54.11 -99.27 -7.31
CA ARG A 669 -52.99 -98.78 -8.14
C ARG A 669 -53.39 -97.45 -8.79
N PRO A 670 -52.83 -96.29 -8.40
CA PRO A 670 -53.06 -95.03 -9.09
C PRO A 670 -52.44 -95.04 -10.49
N ASP A 671 -53.02 -94.26 -11.40
CA ASP A 671 -52.54 -94.11 -12.78
C ASP A 671 -51.14 -93.45 -12.80
N PRO A 672 -50.11 -94.06 -13.42
CA PRO A 672 -48.77 -93.49 -13.50
C PRO A 672 -48.64 -92.14 -14.24
N SER A 673 -49.70 -91.69 -14.93
CA SER A 673 -49.78 -90.33 -15.51
C SER A 673 -50.24 -89.25 -14.53
N VAL A 674 -50.61 -89.62 -13.30
CA VAL A 674 -50.92 -88.68 -12.20
C VAL A 674 -49.63 -88.31 -11.45
N PRO A 675 -49.02 -87.12 -11.70
CA PRO A 675 -48.00 -86.60 -10.81
C PRO A 675 -48.59 -86.34 -9.42
N ASN A 676 -47.73 -86.21 -8.40
CA ASN A 676 -48.13 -85.94 -7.02
C ASN A 676 -48.98 -87.06 -6.34
N ALA A 677 -49.05 -88.28 -6.90
CA ALA A 677 -49.74 -89.41 -6.28
C ALA A 677 -49.11 -89.75 -4.90
N PHE A 678 -49.87 -89.64 -3.82
CA PHE A 678 -49.40 -89.62 -2.43
C PHE A 678 -48.71 -90.91 -1.93
N THR A 679 -48.77 -91.98 -2.71
CA THR A 679 -48.14 -93.29 -2.46
C THR A 679 -46.73 -93.39 -3.06
N GLN A 680 -46.39 -92.53 -4.03
CA GLN A 680 -45.07 -92.48 -4.66
C GLN A 680 -44.11 -91.61 -3.84
N LEU A 681 -42.81 -91.93 -3.84
CA LEU A 681 -41.82 -91.18 -3.06
C LEU A 681 -41.75 -89.69 -3.44
N ALA A 682 -41.77 -89.36 -4.73
CA ALA A 682 -41.81 -87.96 -5.19
C ALA A 682 -43.08 -87.23 -4.72
N GLY A 683 -44.26 -87.85 -4.85
CA GLY A 683 -45.52 -87.26 -4.41
C GLY A 683 -45.59 -87.04 -2.89
N LYS A 684 -44.97 -87.93 -2.09
CA LYS A 684 -44.79 -87.71 -0.64
C LYS A 684 -43.87 -86.53 -0.35
N ILE A 685 -42.76 -86.41 -1.09
CA ILE A 685 -41.81 -85.28 -0.97
C ILE A 685 -42.50 -83.94 -1.32
N GLU A 686 -43.27 -83.87 -2.40
CA GLU A 686 -44.04 -82.66 -2.77
C GLU A 686 -45.13 -82.32 -1.74
N SER A 687 -45.88 -83.33 -1.28
CA SER A 687 -46.99 -83.16 -0.33
C SER A 687 -46.51 -82.68 1.04
N PHE A 688 -45.52 -83.36 1.63
CA PHE A 688 -44.92 -82.96 2.90
C PHE A 688 -44.21 -81.60 2.80
N TRP A 689 -43.63 -81.25 1.65
CA TRP A 689 -43.09 -79.91 1.43
C TRP A 689 -44.20 -78.85 1.38
N ALA A 690 -45.24 -79.05 0.57
CA ALA A 690 -46.37 -78.13 0.42
C ALA A 690 -47.14 -77.90 1.73
N ALA A 691 -47.14 -78.87 2.64
CA ALA A 691 -47.72 -78.73 3.98
C ALA A 691 -46.94 -77.77 4.92
N GLN A 692 -45.70 -77.37 4.57
CA GLN A 692 -44.82 -76.56 5.43
C GLN A 692 -44.25 -75.31 4.73
N TYR A 693 -44.14 -75.34 3.40
CA TYR A 693 -43.43 -74.38 2.57
C TYR A 693 -44.20 -74.08 1.28
N SER A 694 -44.01 -72.87 0.76
CA SER A 694 -44.50 -72.47 -0.57
C SER A 694 -43.37 -71.79 -1.36
N PRO A 695 -43.37 -71.86 -2.70
CA PRO A 695 -44.27 -72.69 -3.51
C PRO A 695 -44.00 -74.19 -3.27
N SER A 696 -44.89 -75.04 -3.76
CA SER A 696 -44.59 -76.46 -3.90
C SER A 696 -43.30 -76.65 -4.70
N ILE A 697 -42.38 -77.48 -4.22
CA ILE A 697 -41.33 -78.02 -5.08
C ILE A 697 -41.94 -78.84 -6.22
N VAL A 698 -41.18 -79.01 -7.28
CA VAL A 698 -41.45 -80.02 -8.32
C VAL A 698 -40.53 -81.21 -8.04
N ALA A 699 -41.10 -82.40 -7.84
CA ALA A 699 -40.37 -83.65 -7.73
C ALA A 699 -40.60 -84.51 -8.98
N VAL A 700 -39.54 -84.79 -9.74
CA VAL A 700 -39.64 -85.57 -10.98
C VAL A 700 -39.19 -87.01 -10.74
N ASN A 701 -40.11 -87.97 -10.92
CA ASN A 701 -39.76 -89.40 -10.99
C ASN A 701 -39.02 -89.72 -12.29
N HIS A 702 -37.94 -90.50 -12.19
CA HIS A 702 -37.29 -91.17 -13.32
C HIS A 702 -37.67 -92.66 -13.33
N GLY A 703 -38.47 -93.12 -14.31
CA GLY A 703 -38.82 -94.53 -14.46
C GLY A 703 -37.71 -95.38 -15.10
N ALA A 704 -37.55 -96.61 -14.61
CA ALA A 704 -36.70 -97.63 -15.22
C ALA A 704 -37.43 -98.35 -16.38
N MET A 705 -36.82 -99.40 -16.94
CA MET A 705 -37.46 -100.35 -17.86
C MET A 705 -37.04 -101.78 -17.46
N GLY A 706 -37.97 -102.64 -17.08
CA GLY A 706 -37.69 -104.06 -16.78
C GLY A 706 -37.52 -104.96 -18.02
N THR A 707 -36.82 -106.09 -17.85
CA THR A 707 -36.59 -107.11 -18.90
C THR A 707 -37.62 -108.24 -18.92
N SER A 708 -37.56 -109.08 -19.97
CA SER A 708 -38.32 -110.33 -20.11
C SER A 708 -37.42 -111.45 -20.66
N SER A 709 -37.45 -112.63 -20.04
CA SER A 709 -36.50 -113.72 -20.30
C SER A 709 -36.69 -114.43 -21.66
N GLY A 710 -35.63 -114.51 -22.46
CA GLY A 710 -35.57 -115.34 -23.67
C GLY A 710 -34.20 -115.24 -24.37
N ASN A 711 -33.65 -116.36 -24.84
CA ASN A 711 -32.24 -116.43 -25.30
C ASN A 711 -31.98 -115.73 -26.66
N SER A 712 -30.75 -115.20 -26.79
CA SER A 712 -30.06 -114.74 -28.01
C SER A 712 -30.51 -113.41 -28.64
N ARG A 713 -29.69 -112.35 -28.47
CA ARG A 713 -29.61 -111.10 -29.28
C ARG A 713 -28.33 -110.30 -28.92
N SER A 714 -28.03 -109.24 -29.69
CA SER A 714 -26.92 -108.28 -29.51
C SER A 714 -27.41 -106.82 -29.57
N THR A 715 -26.58 -105.87 -29.15
CA THR A 715 -26.88 -104.41 -29.18
C THR A 715 -26.72 -103.79 -30.58
N GLU A 716 -27.67 -102.97 -31.00
CA GLU A 716 -27.44 -101.91 -32.00
C GLU A 716 -28.35 -100.69 -31.71
N GLY A 717 -27.80 -99.48 -31.81
CA GLY A 717 -28.51 -98.24 -31.48
C GLY A 717 -29.37 -97.73 -32.64
N SER A 718 -30.66 -97.44 -32.38
CA SER A 718 -31.60 -97.00 -33.42
C SER A 718 -31.17 -95.71 -34.14
N PRO A 719 -30.95 -95.73 -35.47
CA PRO A 719 -30.58 -94.55 -36.24
C PRO A 719 -31.69 -93.49 -36.25
N GLY A 720 -31.33 -92.21 -36.11
CA GLY A 720 -32.25 -91.07 -36.26
C GLY A 720 -32.60 -90.31 -34.97
N ALA A 721 -32.15 -90.75 -33.79
CA ALA A 721 -32.42 -90.11 -32.50
C ALA A 721 -31.71 -88.74 -32.27
N ARG A 722 -31.34 -88.01 -33.32
CA ARG A 722 -30.60 -86.72 -33.25
C ARG A 722 -31.45 -85.46 -33.45
N THR A 723 -32.73 -85.58 -33.81
CA THR A 723 -33.57 -84.40 -34.12
C THR A 723 -34.24 -83.84 -32.87
N VAL A 724 -33.84 -82.61 -32.50
CA VAL A 724 -34.50 -81.79 -31.48
C VAL A 724 -35.95 -81.50 -31.89
N VAL A 725 -36.89 -81.55 -30.94
CA VAL A 725 -38.24 -80.98 -31.12
C VAL A 725 -38.44 -79.87 -30.09
N ASN A 726 -38.81 -78.67 -30.55
CA ASN A 726 -39.08 -77.49 -29.72
C ASN A 726 -38.01 -77.17 -28.67
N GLY A 727 -36.73 -77.30 -29.03
CA GLY A 727 -35.59 -76.92 -28.18
C GLY A 727 -35.22 -77.92 -27.07
N VAL A 728 -35.87 -79.08 -26.98
CA VAL A 728 -35.61 -80.06 -25.91
C VAL A 728 -35.14 -81.40 -26.49
N THR A 729 -34.01 -81.90 -25.97
CA THR A 729 -33.51 -83.26 -26.18
C THR A 729 -33.58 -84.05 -24.86
N ARG A 730 -33.49 -85.38 -24.98
CA ARG A 730 -33.71 -86.36 -23.90
C ARG A 730 -32.77 -86.13 -22.70
N PHE A 731 -33.27 -86.39 -21.50
CA PHE A 731 -32.51 -86.64 -20.26
C PHE A 731 -31.71 -87.97 -20.30
N GLY A 732 -31.46 -88.51 -21.50
CA GLY A 732 -31.75 -89.91 -21.80
C GLY A 732 -30.55 -90.79 -22.11
N ALA A 733 -29.70 -90.97 -21.10
CA ALA A 733 -28.91 -92.18 -20.83
C ALA A 733 -28.46 -92.07 -19.36
N GLU A 734 -29.31 -92.60 -18.48
CA GLU A 734 -29.25 -92.68 -17.02
C GLU A 734 -29.01 -91.41 -16.17
N VAL A 735 -28.05 -90.53 -16.46
CA VAL A 735 -28.02 -89.16 -15.90
C VAL A 735 -27.67 -88.16 -16.99
N LEU A 736 -28.70 -87.54 -17.58
CA LEU A 736 -28.66 -86.48 -18.60
C LEU A 736 -28.13 -86.89 -20.00
N GLY A 737 -27.19 -87.83 -20.09
CA GLY A 737 -27.11 -88.80 -21.17
C GLY A 737 -26.48 -88.42 -22.51
N LEU A 738 -25.24 -88.89 -22.73
CA LEU A 738 -24.68 -89.15 -24.06
C LEU A 738 -24.16 -90.60 -24.22
N GLY A 739 -24.88 -91.56 -23.62
CA GLY A 739 -24.75 -93.01 -23.87
C GLY A 739 -24.09 -93.81 -22.73
N PHE A 740 -24.94 -94.40 -21.87
CA PHE A 740 -24.63 -95.18 -20.65
C PHE A 740 -23.87 -94.35 -19.57
N PRO A 741 -24.13 -94.54 -18.25
CA PRO A 741 -24.31 -95.85 -17.61
C PRO A 741 -25.38 -95.98 -16.50
N TRP A 742 -26.28 -96.93 -16.71
CA TRP A 742 -26.51 -98.06 -15.79
C TRP A 742 -26.65 -99.30 -16.67
N ASN A 743 -26.44 -100.49 -16.13
CA ASN A 743 -26.70 -101.71 -16.89
C ASN A 743 -27.35 -102.84 -16.11
N GLY A 744 -27.70 -102.67 -14.83
CA GLY A 744 -28.47 -103.65 -14.03
C GLY A 744 -27.90 -105.07 -13.94
N GLY A 745 -26.68 -105.30 -14.44
CA GLY A 745 -26.20 -106.64 -14.85
C GLY A 745 -26.90 -107.26 -16.07
N GLU A 746 -27.94 -106.60 -16.58
CA GLU A 746 -28.81 -107.08 -17.64
C GLU A 746 -28.14 -107.08 -19.03
N PRO A 747 -28.41 -108.08 -19.88
CA PRO A 747 -27.91 -108.12 -21.26
C PRO A 747 -28.66 -107.13 -22.17
N THR A 748 -27.93 -106.52 -23.09
CA THR A 748 -28.28 -105.29 -23.82
C THR A 748 -29.31 -105.43 -24.96
N ASN A 749 -30.20 -106.43 -24.91
CA ASN A 749 -30.59 -107.14 -26.13
C ASN A 749 -32.10 -107.35 -26.38
N GLY A 750 -32.95 -106.41 -25.94
CA GLY A 750 -34.40 -106.35 -26.23
C GLY A 750 -34.83 -105.27 -27.27
N SER A 751 -36.10 -105.27 -27.70
CA SER A 751 -36.64 -104.25 -28.63
C SER A 751 -38.13 -103.95 -28.37
N PHE A 752 -38.50 -102.67 -28.29
CA PHE A 752 -39.89 -102.22 -28.08
C PHE A 752 -40.54 -101.69 -29.37
N PRO A 753 -41.76 -102.15 -29.73
CA PRO A 753 -42.57 -101.55 -30.78
C PRO A 753 -43.61 -100.55 -30.20
N GLY A 754 -43.22 -99.31 -29.93
CA GLY A 754 -44.18 -98.26 -29.52
C GLY A 754 -43.57 -96.91 -29.11
N PRO A 755 -44.35 -95.81 -29.15
CA PRO A 755 -43.90 -94.49 -28.69
C PRO A 755 -43.97 -94.38 -27.15
N ILE A 756 -42.81 -94.17 -26.51
CA ILE A 756 -42.71 -93.95 -25.06
C ILE A 756 -43.14 -92.51 -24.70
N ALA A 757 -44.12 -92.37 -23.80
CA ALA A 757 -44.52 -91.09 -23.22
C ALA A 757 -43.43 -90.56 -22.26
N ARG A 758 -43.18 -89.24 -22.25
CA ARG A 758 -42.06 -88.63 -21.53
C ARG A 758 -42.52 -87.55 -20.55
N VAL A 759 -42.01 -87.59 -19.31
CA VAL A 759 -42.12 -86.49 -18.35
C VAL A 759 -41.29 -85.27 -18.77
N LYS A 760 -41.63 -84.09 -18.23
CA LYS A 760 -40.92 -82.83 -18.53
C LYS A 760 -39.47 -82.90 -18.05
N ALA A 761 -38.52 -82.70 -18.96
CA ALA A 761 -37.13 -82.41 -18.61
C ALA A 761 -37.00 -81.00 -18.00
N PHE A 762 -36.05 -80.82 -17.08
CA PHE A 762 -35.64 -79.49 -16.61
C PHE A 762 -34.12 -79.42 -16.43
N THR A 763 -33.53 -78.26 -16.68
CA THR A 763 -32.11 -78.00 -16.39
C THR A 763 -31.96 -77.67 -14.89
N PRO A 764 -31.16 -78.43 -14.12
CA PRO A 764 -30.91 -78.13 -12.72
C PRO A 764 -30.07 -76.85 -12.54
N THR A 765 -30.20 -76.26 -11.37
CA THR A 765 -29.47 -75.07 -10.90
C THR A 765 -28.94 -75.34 -9.49
N ALA A 766 -28.03 -74.50 -8.99
CA ALA A 766 -27.43 -74.69 -7.65
C ALA A 766 -28.45 -74.66 -6.48
N ASN A 767 -29.72 -74.35 -6.73
CA ASN A 767 -30.81 -74.40 -5.74
C ASN A 767 -31.59 -75.74 -5.75
N ASP A 768 -31.40 -76.57 -6.77
CA ASP A 768 -32.14 -77.83 -6.94
C ASP A 768 -31.41 -79.01 -6.29
N PHE A 769 -32.11 -80.13 -6.13
CA PHE A 769 -31.64 -81.34 -5.48
C PHE A 769 -31.78 -82.58 -6.38
N ALA A 770 -31.02 -83.64 -6.07
CA ALA A 770 -31.19 -84.97 -6.64
C ALA A 770 -31.24 -86.00 -5.52
N TYR A 771 -32.15 -86.97 -5.61
CA TYR A 771 -32.26 -88.10 -4.70
C TYR A 771 -32.13 -89.41 -5.49
N VAL A 772 -31.25 -90.29 -5.05
CA VAL A 772 -31.00 -91.60 -5.67
C VAL A 772 -31.16 -92.73 -4.64
N SER A 773 -32.08 -93.64 -4.95
CA SER A 773 -32.08 -95.01 -4.45
C SER A 773 -31.48 -95.92 -5.53
N ILE A 774 -30.95 -97.07 -5.12
CA ILE A 774 -30.68 -98.21 -6.03
C ILE A 774 -31.77 -99.28 -5.77
N GLY A 775 -32.06 -100.11 -6.76
CA GLY A 775 -33.07 -101.18 -6.71
C GLY A 775 -32.64 -102.40 -5.89
N THR A 776 -33.57 -103.33 -5.68
CA THR A 776 -33.37 -104.56 -4.86
C THR A 776 -33.27 -105.83 -5.71
N ASN A 777 -33.85 -105.80 -6.91
CA ASN A 777 -33.64 -106.72 -8.03
C ASN A 777 -32.15 -106.87 -8.43
N ASP A 778 -31.35 -105.80 -8.33
CA ASP A 778 -29.90 -105.75 -8.54
C ASP A 778 -29.08 -106.71 -7.63
N GLY A 779 -29.71 -107.34 -6.63
CA GLY A 779 -29.12 -108.47 -5.90
C GLY A 779 -28.93 -109.71 -6.78
N GLY A 780 -29.81 -109.97 -7.75
CA GLY A 780 -29.79 -111.18 -8.58
C GLY A 780 -28.82 -111.16 -9.76
N GLN A 781 -28.35 -109.98 -10.19
CA GLN A 781 -27.74 -109.76 -11.51
C GLN A 781 -26.25 -109.36 -11.44
N LEU A 782 -25.42 -110.10 -10.69
CA LEU A 782 -23.93 -110.09 -10.80
C LEU A 782 -23.16 -108.76 -10.58
N ILE A 783 -23.81 -107.61 -10.31
CA ILE A 783 -23.12 -106.33 -10.09
C ILE A 783 -22.20 -106.42 -8.86
N THR A 784 -20.92 -106.05 -9.03
CA THR A 784 -19.96 -105.95 -7.91
C THR A 784 -20.09 -104.62 -7.17
N SER A 785 -19.65 -104.60 -5.90
CA SER A 785 -19.59 -103.35 -5.12
C SER A 785 -18.73 -102.27 -5.77
N SER A 786 -17.72 -102.61 -6.59
CA SER A 786 -17.00 -101.63 -7.41
C SER A 786 -17.96 -100.97 -8.39
N GLN A 787 -18.62 -101.74 -9.24
CA GLN A 787 -19.52 -101.22 -10.28
C GLN A 787 -20.67 -100.38 -9.71
N THR A 788 -21.20 -100.74 -8.53
CA THR A 788 -22.16 -99.89 -7.80
C THR A 788 -21.58 -98.51 -7.50
N ILE A 789 -20.34 -98.45 -7.03
CA ILE A 789 -19.64 -97.20 -6.66
C ILE A 789 -19.11 -96.45 -7.87
N ASP A 790 -18.69 -97.14 -8.93
CA ASP A 790 -18.24 -96.54 -10.19
C ASP A 790 -19.40 -95.82 -10.89
N ASN A 791 -20.59 -96.44 -10.92
CA ASN A 791 -21.82 -95.81 -11.40
C ASN A 791 -22.18 -94.58 -10.53
N LEU A 792 -22.24 -94.72 -9.20
CA LEU A 792 -22.58 -93.60 -8.31
C LEU A 792 -21.56 -92.45 -8.38
N ASN A 793 -20.26 -92.74 -8.49
CA ASN A 793 -19.22 -91.74 -8.73
C ASN A 793 -19.55 -90.92 -9.98
N TRP A 794 -19.85 -91.59 -11.10
CA TRP A 794 -20.19 -90.91 -12.35
C TRP A 794 -21.45 -90.04 -12.24
N MET A 795 -22.49 -90.47 -11.50
CA MET A 795 -23.68 -89.63 -11.26
C MET A 795 -23.32 -88.34 -10.48
N ILE A 796 -22.42 -88.45 -9.50
CA ILE A 796 -21.96 -87.32 -8.68
C ILE A 796 -21.01 -86.42 -9.49
N ASP A 797 -20.12 -87.00 -10.30
CA ASP A 797 -19.23 -86.27 -11.22
C ASP A 797 -20.06 -85.45 -12.23
N ALA A 798 -21.10 -86.04 -12.80
CA ALA A 798 -22.03 -85.36 -13.71
C ALA A 798 -22.73 -84.18 -13.02
N TRP A 799 -23.23 -84.37 -11.79
CA TRP A 799 -23.84 -83.29 -10.99
C TRP A 799 -22.83 -82.16 -10.69
N GLN A 800 -21.63 -82.50 -10.23
CA GLN A 800 -20.59 -81.51 -9.93
C GLN A 800 -20.06 -80.79 -11.18
N SER A 801 -20.02 -81.45 -12.34
CA SER A 801 -19.57 -80.85 -13.61
C SER A 801 -20.44 -79.67 -14.08
N LEU A 802 -21.70 -79.63 -13.62
CA LEU A 802 -22.64 -78.52 -13.85
C LEU A 802 -22.50 -77.38 -12.82
N GLY A 803 -21.50 -77.45 -11.93
CA GLY A 803 -21.28 -76.47 -10.86
C GLY A 803 -22.27 -76.57 -9.69
N LEU A 804 -22.93 -77.72 -9.53
CA LEU A 804 -23.99 -77.92 -8.54
C LEU A 804 -23.41 -78.36 -7.19
N PRO A 805 -24.00 -77.94 -6.04
CA PRO A 805 -23.50 -78.31 -4.72
C PRO A 805 -23.55 -79.83 -4.49
N THR A 806 -22.43 -80.45 -4.12
CA THR A 806 -22.34 -81.91 -3.93
C THR A 806 -23.34 -82.43 -2.90
N ASN A 807 -23.52 -81.68 -1.81
CA ASN A 807 -24.46 -81.99 -0.74
C ASN A 807 -25.95 -81.88 -1.14
N HIS A 808 -26.28 -81.30 -2.29
CA HIS A 808 -27.65 -81.35 -2.84
C HIS A 808 -27.96 -82.67 -3.57
N PHE A 809 -26.95 -83.50 -3.82
CA PHE A 809 -27.12 -84.90 -4.20
C PHE A 809 -27.36 -85.72 -2.91
N ILE A 810 -28.36 -86.59 -2.91
CA ILE A 810 -28.81 -87.37 -1.75
C ILE A 810 -28.79 -88.86 -2.12
N LEU A 811 -28.00 -89.66 -1.40
CA LEU A 811 -27.93 -91.12 -1.54
C LEU A 811 -28.69 -91.84 -0.41
N THR A 812 -29.17 -93.05 -0.67
CA THR A 812 -29.73 -93.97 0.33
C THR A 812 -29.03 -95.33 0.26
N THR A 813 -28.89 -96.03 1.39
CA THR A 813 -28.41 -97.43 1.43
C THR A 813 -29.40 -98.40 0.76
N LEU A 814 -28.87 -99.49 0.22
CA LEU A 814 -29.66 -100.62 -0.26
C LEU A 814 -30.39 -101.28 0.92
N PRO A 815 -31.66 -101.68 0.76
CA PRO A 815 -32.27 -102.65 1.65
C PRO A 815 -31.73 -104.08 1.39
N PRO A 816 -31.96 -105.02 2.31
CA PRO A 816 -31.65 -106.43 2.07
C PRO A 816 -32.64 -107.11 1.13
N ALA A 817 -32.13 -107.99 0.27
CA ALA A 817 -32.92 -108.86 -0.61
C ALA A 817 -32.78 -110.35 -0.24
N PRO A 818 -33.73 -111.21 -0.67
CA PRO A 818 -33.69 -112.65 -0.37
C PRO A 818 -32.43 -113.34 -0.93
N GLY A 819 -31.55 -113.81 -0.03
CA GLY A 819 -30.43 -114.70 -0.37
C GLY A 819 -29.07 -114.05 -0.68
N GLN A 820 -28.94 -112.72 -0.58
CA GLN A 820 -27.71 -111.98 -0.97
C GLN A 820 -26.93 -111.36 0.21
N THR A 821 -27.03 -111.97 1.39
CA THR A 821 -26.73 -111.36 2.70
C THR A 821 -25.27 -110.99 2.98
N GLU A 822 -24.28 -111.38 2.18
CA GLU A 822 -22.89 -110.91 2.36
C GLU A 822 -22.52 -109.78 1.41
N LEU A 823 -22.95 -109.85 0.14
CA LEU A 823 -22.61 -108.87 -0.89
C LEU A 823 -23.27 -107.50 -0.61
N GLU A 824 -24.50 -107.50 -0.09
CA GLU A 824 -25.29 -106.29 0.18
C GLU A 824 -24.70 -105.43 1.31
N ALA A 825 -24.19 -106.06 2.37
CA ALA A 825 -23.55 -105.36 3.48
C ALA A 825 -22.29 -104.59 3.05
N ASP A 826 -21.49 -105.16 2.15
CA ASP A 826 -20.30 -104.49 1.64
C ASP A 826 -20.62 -103.47 0.54
N ARG A 827 -21.66 -103.68 -0.28
CA ARG A 827 -22.23 -102.59 -1.12
C ARG A 827 -22.66 -101.42 -0.23
N ASN A 828 -23.38 -101.67 0.86
CA ASN A 828 -23.84 -100.65 1.81
C ASN A 828 -22.69 -99.91 2.51
N ARG A 829 -21.67 -100.63 2.98
CA ARG A 829 -20.43 -100.06 3.52
C ARG A 829 -19.74 -99.15 2.51
N ALA A 830 -19.66 -99.59 1.26
CA ALA A 830 -19.05 -98.83 0.18
C ALA A 830 -19.87 -97.57 -0.16
N ILE A 831 -21.20 -97.64 -0.18
CA ILE A 831 -22.10 -96.48 -0.41
C ILE A 831 -21.93 -95.44 0.70
N ARG A 832 -21.87 -95.86 1.98
CA ARG A 832 -21.60 -94.94 3.09
C ARG A 832 -20.24 -94.27 2.98
N ASN A 833 -19.20 -95.05 2.66
CA ASN A 833 -17.85 -94.52 2.48
C ASN A 833 -17.78 -93.53 1.29
N LEU A 834 -18.44 -93.85 0.16
CA LEU A 834 -18.57 -92.95 -0.97
C LEU A 834 -19.29 -91.66 -0.56
N ALA A 835 -20.41 -91.77 0.16
CA ALA A 835 -21.20 -90.62 0.57
C ALA A 835 -20.38 -89.64 1.42
N LEU A 836 -19.68 -90.18 2.43
CA LEU A 836 -18.76 -89.45 3.30
C LEU A 836 -17.61 -88.81 2.51
N ASN A 837 -16.95 -89.57 1.63
CA ASN A 837 -15.78 -89.12 0.88
C ASN A 837 -16.10 -88.08 -0.19
N ARG A 838 -17.29 -88.13 -0.80
CA ARG A 838 -17.74 -87.17 -1.82
C ARG A 838 -18.42 -85.94 -1.22
N GLY A 839 -18.86 -85.98 0.04
CA GLY A 839 -19.63 -84.90 0.66
C GLY A 839 -21.04 -84.73 0.07
N VAL A 840 -21.63 -85.83 -0.41
CA VAL A 840 -23.07 -85.88 -0.76
C VAL A 840 -23.90 -86.10 0.50
N SER A 841 -25.16 -85.67 0.47
CA SER A 841 -26.09 -85.97 1.56
C SER A 841 -26.47 -87.46 1.57
N PHE A 842 -26.81 -87.97 2.74
CA PHE A 842 -26.98 -89.41 2.93
C PHE A 842 -28.14 -89.76 3.88
N ILE A 843 -28.88 -90.82 3.54
CA ILE A 843 -30.00 -91.37 4.31
C ILE A 843 -29.68 -92.85 4.57
N ASP A 844 -29.39 -93.21 5.83
CA ASP A 844 -29.14 -94.63 6.16
C ASP A 844 -30.43 -95.35 6.54
N ILE A 845 -30.82 -96.35 5.75
CA ILE A 845 -32.02 -97.16 5.96
C ILE A 845 -31.88 -98.17 7.12
N THR A 846 -30.74 -98.20 7.82
CA THR A 846 -30.50 -98.98 9.06
C THR A 846 -31.43 -98.62 10.23
N ALA A 847 -32.22 -97.54 10.13
CA ALA A 847 -33.39 -97.35 10.98
C ALA A 847 -34.40 -98.52 10.86
N TYR A 848 -34.51 -99.15 9.68
CA TYR A 848 -35.47 -100.21 9.33
C TYR A 848 -34.85 -101.61 9.14
N THR A 849 -33.55 -101.74 8.95
CA THR A 849 -32.83 -103.01 8.71
C THR A 849 -31.99 -103.47 9.92
N SER A 850 -31.68 -104.76 10.03
CA SER A 850 -30.99 -105.36 11.18
C SER A 850 -29.60 -104.77 11.47
N PHE A 851 -29.12 -104.95 12.71
CA PHE A 851 -27.83 -104.42 13.20
C PHE A 851 -26.58 -105.04 12.54
N ASP A 852 -26.74 -106.00 11.64
CA ASP A 852 -25.70 -106.75 10.92
C ASP A 852 -25.23 -106.06 9.63
N ASP A 853 -25.31 -104.72 9.61
CA ASP A 853 -25.16 -103.86 8.42
C ASP A 853 -26.32 -103.96 7.40
N GLY A 854 -27.49 -104.39 7.88
CA GLY A 854 -28.74 -104.35 7.15
C GLY A 854 -28.99 -105.54 6.24
N LYS A 855 -28.61 -106.75 6.65
CA LYS A 855 -28.79 -108.01 5.90
C LYS A 855 -30.20 -108.61 6.00
N THR A 856 -31.03 -108.12 6.94
CA THR A 856 -32.44 -108.48 7.09
C THR A 856 -33.27 -107.25 7.50
N TRP A 857 -34.60 -107.34 7.43
CA TRP A 857 -35.51 -106.29 7.89
C TRP A 857 -35.84 -106.46 9.37
N LYS A 858 -35.90 -105.37 10.16
CA LYS A 858 -36.23 -105.45 11.60
C LYS A 858 -37.65 -105.98 11.89
N ASN A 859 -38.53 -105.94 10.90
CA ASN A 859 -39.91 -106.38 10.99
C ASN A 859 -40.35 -106.92 9.61
N SER A 860 -41.06 -108.04 9.57
CA SER A 860 -41.60 -108.61 8.33
C SER A 860 -42.67 -107.72 7.68
N SER A 861 -43.29 -106.76 8.39
CA SER A 861 -44.16 -105.75 7.78
C SER A 861 -43.39 -104.64 7.04
N MET A 862 -42.10 -104.48 7.33
CA MET A 862 -41.19 -103.54 6.69
C MET A 862 -40.39 -104.26 5.61
N HIS A 863 -41.06 -105.02 4.74
CA HIS A 863 -40.42 -105.78 3.66
C HIS A 863 -40.29 -104.94 2.38
N VAL A 864 -39.48 -105.46 1.45
CA VAL A 864 -39.61 -105.14 0.03
C VAL A 864 -40.88 -105.86 -0.48
N GLY A 865 -41.93 -105.09 -0.78
CA GLY A 865 -43.33 -105.47 -1.06
C GLY A 865 -43.53 -106.73 -1.91
N ASP A 866 -43.77 -106.53 -3.19
CA ASP A 866 -43.85 -107.61 -4.17
C ASP A 866 -42.41 -107.96 -4.64
N GLU A 867 -41.53 -108.31 -3.69
CA GLU A 867 -40.09 -108.62 -3.81
C GLU A 867 -39.16 -107.51 -4.37
N ILE A 868 -39.68 -106.42 -4.95
CA ILE A 868 -38.87 -105.38 -5.65
C ILE A 868 -38.97 -103.93 -5.09
N HIS A 869 -40.05 -103.56 -4.36
CA HIS A 869 -40.33 -102.15 -3.97
C HIS A 869 -40.42 -101.93 -2.45
N TYR A 870 -39.96 -100.79 -1.88
CA TYR A 870 -40.07 -100.50 -0.43
C TYR A 870 -41.51 -100.59 0.15
N SER A 871 -41.63 -100.74 1.47
CA SER A 871 -42.91 -100.54 2.19
C SER A 871 -43.32 -99.05 2.26
N GLU A 872 -44.59 -98.78 2.56
CA GLU A 872 -45.13 -97.41 2.59
C GLU A 872 -44.53 -96.57 3.74
N SER A 873 -44.35 -97.16 4.92
CA SER A 873 -43.73 -96.49 6.08
C SER A 873 -42.25 -96.16 5.85
N VAL A 874 -41.55 -96.97 5.05
CA VAL A 874 -40.18 -96.67 4.60
C VAL A 874 -40.18 -95.48 3.63
N ARG A 875 -41.06 -95.46 2.62
CA ARG A 875 -41.20 -94.30 1.71
C ARG A 875 -41.53 -92.99 2.44
N GLU A 876 -42.41 -93.03 3.44
CA GLU A 876 -42.75 -91.85 4.23
C GLU A 876 -41.57 -91.32 5.05
N TRP A 877 -40.83 -92.21 5.70
CA TRP A 877 -39.63 -91.82 6.45
C TRP A 877 -38.54 -91.25 5.54
N ILE A 878 -38.27 -91.87 4.38
CA ILE A 878 -37.31 -91.36 3.38
C ILE A 878 -37.75 -89.97 2.90
N ALA A 879 -39.02 -89.76 2.56
CA ALA A 879 -39.53 -88.45 2.14
C ALA A 879 -39.30 -87.37 3.23
N GLN A 880 -39.49 -87.71 4.50
CA GLN A 880 -39.21 -86.82 5.63
C GLN A 880 -37.71 -86.54 5.79
N GLN A 881 -36.82 -87.53 5.61
CA GLN A 881 -35.37 -87.31 5.64
C GLN A 881 -34.90 -86.42 4.48
N VAL A 882 -35.40 -86.65 3.26
CA VAL A 882 -35.14 -85.78 2.10
C VAL A 882 -35.54 -84.34 2.38
N ILE A 883 -36.73 -84.11 2.94
CA ILE A 883 -37.18 -82.76 3.30
C ILE A 883 -36.36 -82.17 4.44
N ALA A 884 -35.94 -82.97 5.44
CA ALA A 884 -35.07 -82.49 6.52
C ALA A 884 -33.71 -82.04 5.99
N ILE A 885 -33.12 -82.80 5.05
CA ILE A 885 -31.88 -82.46 4.34
C ILE A 885 -32.06 -81.20 3.49
N MET A 886 -33.08 -81.17 2.61
CA MET A 886 -33.40 -79.99 1.79
C MET A 886 -33.58 -78.75 2.68
N THR A 887 -34.39 -78.85 3.74
CA THR A 887 -34.63 -77.75 4.70
C THR A 887 -33.34 -77.32 5.40
N ALA A 888 -32.50 -78.25 5.86
CA ALA A 888 -31.22 -77.92 6.49
C ALA A 888 -30.29 -77.17 5.52
N LEU A 889 -30.23 -77.62 4.26
CA LEU A 889 -29.41 -77.02 3.21
C LEU A 889 -30.06 -75.80 2.55
N THR A 890 -31.34 -75.50 2.81
CA THR A 890 -32.02 -74.25 2.42
C THR A 890 -32.24 -73.25 3.56
N LYS A 891 -31.86 -73.56 4.80
CA LYS A 891 -31.81 -72.59 5.91
C LYS A 891 -30.78 -71.49 5.63
N PRO A 892 -31.06 -70.21 5.96
CA PRO A 892 -30.03 -69.17 6.03
C PRO A 892 -28.84 -69.61 6.89
N ALA A 893 -27.63 -69.25 6.48
CA ALA A 893 -26.56 -69.07 7.45
C ALA A 893 -26.96 -67.92 8.39
N GLN A 894 -26.59 -68.01 9.67
CA GLN A 894 -26.82 -66.95 10.66
C GLN A 894 -25.75 -65.86 10.57
#